data_AF-A0A2P4ER25-F1
#
_entry.id   AF-A0A2P4ER25-F1
#
_cell.length_a   1.000
_cell.length_b   1.000
_cell.length_c   1.000
_cell.angle_alpha   90.00
_cell.angle_beta   90.00
_cell.angle_gamma   90.00
#
_symmetry.space_group_name_H-M   'P 1'
#
loop_
_entity.id
_entity.type
_entity.pdbx_description
1 polymer ?
#
loop_
_entity_poly.entity_id
_entity_poly.type
_entity_poly.pdbx_seq_one_letter_code
_entity_poly.pdbx_strand_id
1 'polypeptide(L)'
;MNTPPFQLKRLCKPLYCFSVLALALAGVSGCKGGGGGSDSSLRTGVFTDSPVAGLNYQTATQSGVTAADGSFRYQSGEVVTFSLGSLELGRAAGAEQLTPMDLVEGATTVADNRVTNMLVLLQSLDADRSLNNGIQISPAIADAVSLWADSIVFDQAPASFAASSQIQDLLAELNGAEPPVFTESDPRPRTLRSAAEAQAHMQRTLSERRVVNTQSGEVAGFSADDEAWAWYGIPYAKPPIGDLRWKPPVKPDSWDGVREATAWADQCAQPSYLEAYGKGSMSEDCLHLNVVAPKGYEGEALPVMLWLHGGGYAILTSNSTTYNHTALPSQGVIVVTVNHRLGALGYMAHPELTRESPQHSSGNYSQLDQIAALEWVRDNISEFGGDPDNVTIFGQSGGGLKAISLLNSPLAEGLFHRAVIMSAAPPPTDTVRPIYNTLEQEEAGGVSLVQRLGLQDEEDVIAAMRTVSWVDLTNAASSYGVDYFKPNVDNWYVKTDIRDAGFHNDVPLIIGTPRNDADWVIDGLKWYLPFLKQNHSSDVFAYVYDHVPENWANRGVGAYHSIDVVSVFGDPDAYYNQYILGLTGLPSPSPANYADNLPGWGAIDESIAADSMALWAQFARSGNPSTDAIEWPAYTNEGEEFMLMNYDMQAQEGLQTFWP
;
A
#
# COMPACT_ATOMS: atom_id res chain seq x y z
N MET A 1 13.64 60.98 36.25
CA MET A 1 12.27 61.46 36.06
C MET A 1 11.37 60.24 35.99
N ASN A 2 10.55 60.09 37.03
CA ASN A 2 9.44 59.16 37.29
C ASN A 2 9.68 57.66 37.03
N THR A 3 10.60 56.98 37.75
CA THR A 3 10.47 56.22 39.03
C THR A 3 9.49 55.01 39.07
N PRO A 4 9.97 53.81 39.50
CA PRO A 4 9.25 52.51 39.72
C PRO A 4 8.68 52.45 41.18
N PRO A 5 8.37 51.33 41.89
CA PRO A 5 8.40 49.85 41.64
C PRO A 5 7.12 49.12 42.15
N PHE A 6 7.05 47.77 42.15
CA PHE A 6 6.50 46.97 43.28
C PHE A 6 6.68 45.45 43.08
N GLN A 7 7.34 44.80 44.05
CA GLN A 7 7.25 43.36 44.34
C GLN A 7 6.11 43.10 45.33
N LEU A 8 5.46 41.92 45.28
CA LEU A 8 5.21 41.10 46.47
C LEU A 8 4.74 39.67 46.15
N LYS A 9 5.28 38.74 46.95
CA LYS A 9 5.05 37.29 47.05
C LYS A 9 3.62 36.94 47.50
N ARG A 10 3.07 35.81 47.02
CA ARG A 10 2.78 34.57 47.82
C ARG A 10 1.73 33.66 47.13
N LEU A 11 2.10 32.38 47.03
CA LEU A 11 1.32 31.16 47.30
C LEU A 11 -0.11 31.05 46.72
N CYS A 12 -0.28 30.16 45.73
CA CYS A 12 -1.22 29.03 45.83
C CYS A 12 -1.02 28.08 44.62
N LYS A 13 -0.93 26.77 44.90
CA LYS A 13 -1.06 25.68 43.92
C LYS A 13 -2.50 25.69 43.35
N PRO A 14 -2.71 25.13 42.14
CA PRO A 14 -3.39 23.84 42.11
C PRO A 14 -2.68 22.81 41.21
N LEU A 15 -2.82 21.56 41.61
CA LEU A 15 -2.43 20.36 40.87
C LEU A 15 -3.05 20.38 39.47
N TYR A 16 -2.24 20.14 38.45
CA TYR A 16 -2.71 19.59 37.18
C TYR A 16 -3.02 18.12 37.40
N CYS A 17 -4.30 17.78 37.53
CA CYS A 17 -4.78 16.42 37.35
C CYS A 17 -4.87 16.14 35.86
N PHE A 18 -3.97 15.29 35.35
CA PHE A 18 -4.17 14.54 34.12
C PHE A 18 -5.38 13.61 34.34
N SER A 19 -6.48 13.86 33.63
CA SER A 19 -7.58 12.91 33.50
C SER A 19 -7.26 11.95 32.36
N VAL A 20 -6.63 10.83 32.72
CA VAL A 20 -6.58 9.61 31.91
C VAL A 20 -7.98 9.01 31.93
N LEU A 21 -8.67 8.99 30.79
CA LEU A 21 -9.95 8.30 30.66
C LEU A 21 -9.67 6.84 30.30
N ALA A 22 -9.38 6.02 31.32
CA ALA A 22 -9.35 4.57 31.19
C ALA A 22 -10.80 4.05 31.20
N LEU A 23 -11.27 3.52 30.07
CA LEU A 23 -12.49 2.73 30.01
C LEU A 23 -12.21 1.35 30.60
N ALA A 24 -12.36 1.23 31.92
CA ALA A 24 -12.33 -0.03 32.64
C ALA A 24 -13.74 -0.66 32.66
N LEU A 25 -13.85 -1.85 32.06
CA LEU A 25 -14.92 -2.81 32.26
C LEU A 25 -15.04 -3.14 33.75
N ALA A 26 -16.11 -2.65 34.40
CA ALA A 26 -16.45 -3.02 35.77
C ALA A 26 -17.57 -4.07 35.76
N GLY A 27 -17.20 -5.32 36.02
CA GLY A 27 -18.13 -6.36 36.42
C GLY A 27 -18.70 -6.08 37.81
N VAL A 28 -20.04 -6.04 37.91
CA VAL A 28 -20.74 -5.96 39.20
C VAL A 28 -21.33 -7.33 39.52
N SER A 29 -20.73 -8.01 40.49
CA SER A 29 -21.33 -9.14 41.22
C SER A 29 -21.96 -8.61 42.50
N GLY A 30 -23.27 -8.86 42.70
CA GLY A 30 -24.01 -8.35 43.85
C GLY A 30 -25.47 -8.82 43.98
N CYS A 31 -25.66 -10.13 44.18
CA CYS A 31 -26.73 -10.83 44.90
C CYS A 31 -28.23 -10.39 44.85
N LYS A 32 -29.03 -11.34 44.32
CA LYS A 32 -30.35 -11.86 44.80
C LYS A 32 -31.49 -10.87 45.12
N GLY A 33 -32.43 -10.82 44.18
CA GLY A 33 -33.86 -10.58 44.41
C GLY A 33 -34.66 -11.21 43.28
N GLY A 34 -35.46 -12.24 43.58
CA GLY A 34 -36.22 -12.98 42.57
C GLY A 34 -37.34 -12.15 41.94
N GLY A 35 -37.43 -12.24 40.61
CA GLY A 35 -38.53 -11.74 39.81
C GLY A 35 -38.29 -12.15 38.36
N GLY A 36 -39.00 -13.19 37.89
CA GLY A 36 -38.97 -13.60 36.49
C GLY A 36 -39.66 -12.53 35.64
N GLY A 37 -38.87 -11.65 35.06
CA GLY A 37 -39.27 -10.79 33.95
C GLY A 37 -38.35 -11.13 32.77
N SER A 38 -38.93 -11.58 31.66
CA SER A 38 -38.23 -11.68 30.38
C SER A 38 -37.65 -10.31 30.05
N ASP A 39 -36.33 -10.20 29.96
CA ASP A 39 -35.65 -8.98 29.55
C ASP A 39 -35.90 -8.78 28.04
N SER A 40 -37.07 -8.23 27.70
CA SER A 40 -37.53 -7.99 26.33
C SER A 40 -36.91 -6.71 25.74
N SER A 41 -35.70 -6.35 26.17
CA SER A 41 -35.00 -5.16 25.67
C SER A 41 -34.67 -5.37 24.20
N LEU A 42 -35.13 -4.47 23.34
CA LEU A 42 -34.67 -4.40 21.95
C LEU A 42 -33.17 -4.06 21.95
N ARG A 43 -32.38 -4.88 21.27
CA ARG A 43 -30.92 -4.75 21.13
C ARG A 43 -30.56 -4.48 19.68
N THR A 44 -29.36 -3.93 19.49
CA THR A 44 -28.72 -3.76 18.18
C THR A 44 -27.53 -4.69 18.11
N GLY A 45 -27.39 -5.40 16.99
CA GLY A 45 -26.17 -6.14 16.63
C GLY A 45 -25.63 -5.62 15.32
N VAL A 46 -24.42 -6.04 14.95
CA VAL A 46 -23.78 -5.74 13.66
C VAL A 46 -23.44 -7.05 12.96
N PHE A 47 -23.77 -7.16 11.68
CA PHE A 47 -23.34 -8.28 10.85
C PHE A 47 -22.03 -7.95 10.13
N THR A 48 -20.96 -8.69 10.41
CA THR A 48 -19.58 -8.33 10.07
C THR A 48 -18.82 -9.42 9.30
N ASP A 49 -18.36 -9.05 8.12
CA ASP A 49 -17.15 -9.52 7.42
C ASP A 49 -16.23 -8.31 7.20
N SER A 50 -16.73 -7.33 6.46
CA SER A 50 -16.77 -5.94 6.92
C SER A 50 -18.22 -5.65 7.32
N PRO A 51 -18.58 -4.52 7.95
CA PRO A 51 -19.99 -4.22 8.17
C PRO A 51 -20.80 -4.39 6.87
N VAL A 52 -21.80 -5.28 6.85
CA VAL A 52 -22.53 -5.62 5.62
C VAL A 52 -23.87 -4.91 5.58
N ALA A 53 -24.00 -3.93 4.70
CA ALA A 53 -25.23 -3.21 4.44
C ALA A 53 -26.08 -3.94 3.38
N GLY A 54 -27.41 -3.83 3.49
CA GLY A 54 -28.32 -4.35 2.46
C GLY A 54 -28.75 -5.81 2.62
N LEU A 55 -28.40 -6.48 3.72
CA LEU A 55 -28.90 -7.83 4.02
C LEU A 55 -30.28 -7.75 4.66
N ASN A 56 -31.22 -8.58 4.19
CA ASN A 56 -32.48 -8.78 4.91
C ASN A 56 -32.20 -9.54 6.21
N TYR A 57 -32.84 -9.14 7.30
CA TYR A 57 -32.84 -9.89 8.55
C TYR A 57 -34.27 -10.09 9.06
N GLN A 58 -34.52 -11.26 9.66
CA GLN A 58 -35.81 -11.60 10.26
C GLN A 58 -35.61 -12.32 11.61
N THR A 59 -36.41 -11.93 12.59
CA THR A 59 -36.53 -12.57 13.91
C THR A 59 -38.01 -12.86 14.20
N ALA A 60 -38.33 -13.33 15.41
CA ALA A 60 -39.72 -13.52 15.80
C ALA A 60 -40.50 -12.20 15.92
N THR A 61 -39.84 -11.08 16.24
CA THR A 61 -40.50 -9.78 16.48
C THR A 61 -40.03 -8.63 15.59
N GLN A 62 -38.87 -8.76 14.95
CA GLN A 62 -38.23 -7.76 14.10
C GLN A 62 -38.00 -8.29 12.68
N SER A 63 -38.05 -7.41 11.70
CA SER A 63 -37.52 -7.65 10.36
C SER A 63 -37.05 -6.33 9.76
N GLY A 64 -36.07 -6.37 8.88
CA GLY A 64 -35.56 -5.18 8.19
C GLY A 64 -34.42 -5.51 7.26
N VAL A 65 -33.68 -4.46 6.90
CA VAL A 65 -32.44 -4.54 6.15
C VAL A 65 -31.31 -3.98 7.02
N THR A 66 -30.13 -4.60 6.98
CA THR A 66 -28.96 -4.09 7.70
C THR A 66 -28.61 -2.69 7.22
N ALA A 67 -28.29 -1.79 8.15
CA ALA A 67 -27.92 -0.41 7.82
C ALA A 67 -26.50 -0.32 7.23
N ALA A 68 -26.07 0.90 6.87
CA ALA A 68 -24.74 1.15 6.27
C ALA A 68 -23.58 0.67 7.15
N ASP A 69 -23.75 0.70 8.47
CA ASP A 69 -22.81 0.19 9.47
C ASP A 69 -23.03 -1.30 9.81
N GLY A 70 -23.79 -2.03 8.98
CA GLY A 70 -24.14 -3.44 9.19
C GLY A 70 -25.13 -3.70 10.32
N SER A 71 -25.69 -2.66 10.95
CA SER A 71 -26.52 -2.84 12.14
C SER A 71 -27.91 -3.45 11.86
N PHE A 72 -28.37 -4.33 12.76
CA PHE A 72 -29.69 -4.95 12.76
C PHE A 72 -30.29 -4.96 14.18
N ARG A 73 -31.60 -5.21 14.30
CA ARG A 73 -32.32 -5.20 15.59
C ARG A 73 -32.89 -6.58 15.96
N TYR A 74 -32.80 -6.94 17.24
CA TYR A 74 -33.31 -8.21 17.78
C TYR A 74 -33.71 -8.07 19.26
N GLN A 75 -34.53 -8.97 19.79
CA GLN A 75 -34.75 -9.10 21.23
C GLN A 75 -33.87 -10.21 21.82
N SER A 76 -33.51 -10.07 23.10
CA SER A 76 -32.68 -11.07 23.79
C SER A 76 -33.27 -12.49 23.69
N GLY A 77 -32.48 -13.43 23.19
CA GLY A 77 -32.87 -14.83 23.00
C GLY A 77 -33.58 -15.15 21.69
N GLU A 78 -33.81 -14.16 20.82
CA GLU A 78 -34.29 -14.43 19.47
C GLU A 78 -33.19 -15.04 18.58
N VAL A 79 -33.63 -15.80 17.59
CA VAL A 79 -32.81 -16.22 16.45
C VAL A 79 -33.02 -15.22 15.32
N VAL A 80 -31.94 -14.84 14.66
CA VAL A 80 -31.92 -13.94 13.51
C VAL A 80 -31.57 -14.77 12.28
N THR A 81 -32.43 -14.74 11.27
CA THR A 81 -32.15 -15.28 9.93
C THR A 81 -31.70 -14.14 9.04
N PHE A 82 -30.58 -14.30 8.33
CA PHE A 82 -30.10 -13.35 7.33
C PHE A 82 -30.32 -13.90 5.92
N SER A 83 -30.72 -13.03 5.00
CA SER A 83 -30.82 -13.36 3.58
C SER A 83 -30.35 -12.21 2.69
N LEU A 84 -29.80 -12.56 1.53
CA LEU A 84 -29.46 -11.64 0.46
C LEU A 84 -30.57 -11.71 -0.59
N GLY A 85 -31.49 -10.76 -0.56
CA GLY A 85 -32.75 -10.91 -1.29
C GLY A 85 -33.48 -12.20 -0.84
N SER A 86 -33.82 -13.08 -1.78
CA SER A 86 -34.42 -14.39 -1.52
C SER A 86 -33.43 -15.49 -1.13
N LEU A 87 -32.12 -15.26 -1.20
CA LEU A 87 -31.09 -16.24 -0.83
C LEU A 87 -30.87 -16.27 0.69
N GLU A 88 -31.33 -17.30 1.39
CA GLU A 88 -31.03 -17.50 2.82
C GLU A 88 -29.53 -17.78 3.01
N LEU A 89 -28.85 -16.94 3.79
CA LEU A 89 -27.44 -17.10 4.14
C LEU A 89 -27.26 -18.03 5.36
N GLY A 90 -28.23 -17.98 6.28
CA GLY A 90 -28.28 -18.82 7.46
C GLY A 90 -28.89 -18.08 8.65
N ARG A 91 -28.73 -18.66 9.84
CA ARG A 91 -29.34 -18.14 11.07
C ARG A 91 -28.46 -18.35 12.28
N ALA A 92 -28.52 -17.43 13.23
CA ALA A 92 -27.78 -17.49 14.49
C ALA A 92 -28.61 -16.93 15.66
N ALA A 93 -28.23 -17.25 16.90
CA ALA A 93 -28.77 -16.54 18.06
C ALA A 93 -28.37 -15.06 17.98
N GLY A 94 -29.29 -14.14 18.25
CA GLY A 94 -29.01 -12.71 18.21
C GLY A 94 -27.89 -12.32 19.18
N ALA A 95 -26.90 -11.59 18.67
CA ALA A 95 -25.72 -11.14 19.39
C ALA A 95 -25.31 -9.72 18.98
N GLU A 96 -24.42 -9.08 19.74
CA GLU A 96 -23.90 -7.74 19.43
C GLU A 96 -23.04 -7.74 18.15
N GLN A 97 -22.37 -8.85 17.87
CA GLN A 97 -21.69 -9.11 16.60
C GLN A 97 -22.08 -10.48 16.10
N LEU A 98 -22.38 -10.58 14.81
CA LEU A 98 -22.58 -11.83 14.09
C LEU A 98 -21.76 -11.79 12.82
N THR A 99 -21.26 -12.95 12.41
CA THR A 99 -20.41 -13.10 11.24
C THR A 99 -20.94 -14.21 10.33
N PRO A 100 -20.44 -14.31 9.09
CA PRO A 100 -20.69 -15.47 8.23
C PRO A 100 -20.37 -16.82 8.90
N MET A 101 -19.41 -16.89 9.84
CA MET A 101 -19.13 -18.12 10.59
C MET A 101 -20.28 -18.52 11.52
N ASP A 102 -20.92 -17.55 12.18
CA ASP A 102 -21.98 -17.81 13.16
C ASP A 102 -23.27 -18.35 12.52
N LEU A 103 -23.47 -18.07 11.22
CA LEU A 103 -24.62 -18.56 10.46
C LEU A 103 -24.51 -20.05 10.09
N VAL A 104 -23.31 -20.62 10.19
CA VAL A 104 -23.01 -21.97 9.71
C VAL A 104 -22.83 -22.92 10.89
N GLU A 105 -23.82 -23.79 11.10
CA GLU A 105 -23.77 -24.78 12.19
C GLU A 105 -22.53 -25.68 12.08
N GLY A 106 -21.76 -25.75 13.18
CA GLY A 106 -20.55 -26.55 13.31
C GLY A 106 -19.29 -25.95 12.69
N ALA A 107 -19.36 -24.77 12.05
CA ALA A 107 -18.17 -24.10 11.55
C ALA A 107 -17.29 -23.61 12.72
N THR A 108 -16.00 -23.91 12.64
CA THR A 108 -14.99 -23.50 13.65
C THR A 108 -13.85 -22.69 13.04
N THR A 109 -13.85 -22.54 11.72
CA THR A 109 -12.81 -21.85 10.95
C THR A 109 -13.42 -21.22 9.72
N VAL A 110 -12.82 -20.11 9.26
CA VAL A 110 -13.15 -19.48 7.98
C VAL A 110 -12.96 -20.42 6.78
N ALA A 111 -12.15 -21.48 6.96
CA ALA A 111 -11.88 -22.49 5.93
C ALA A 111 -13.00 -23.51 5.73
N ASP A 112 -14.09 -23.46 6.51
CA ASP A 112 -15.30 -24.22 6.20
C ASP A 112 -15.82 -23.78 4.82
N ASN A 113 -16.07 -24.74 3.93
CA ASN A 113 -16.50 -24.49 2.56
C ASN A 113 -17.72 -23.56 2.48
N ARG A 114 -18.70 -23.75 3.38
CA ARG A 114 -19.95 -22.96 3.40
C ARG A 114 -19.67 -21.52 3.78
N VAL A 115 -18.83 -21.32 4.81
CA VAL A 115 -18.37 -19.99 5.24
C VAL A 115 -17.58 -19.32 4.12
N THR A 116 -16.59 -20.01 3.57
CA THR A 116 -15.74 -19.49 2.50
C THR A 116 -16.55 -19.04 1.29
N ASN A 117 -17.49 -19.85 0.82
CA ASN A 117 -18.30 -19.51 -0.35
C ASN A 117 -19.26 -18.34 -0.07
N MET A 118 -19.77 -18.21 1.15
CA MET A 118 -20.54 -17.04 1.57
C MET A 118 -19.67 -15.78 1.60
N LEU A 119 -18.45 -15.84 2.13
CA LEU A 119 -17.49 -14.73 2.12
C LEU A 119 -17.12 -14.33 0.68
N VAL A 120 -16.81 -15.31 -0.18
CA VAL A 120 -16.53 -15.08 -1.60
C VAL A 120 -17.69 -14.35 -2.26
N LEU A 121 -18.93 -14.79 -2.04
CA LEU A 121 -20.09 -14.15 -2.63
C LEU A 121 -20.27 -12.71 -2.11
N LEU A 122 -20.36 -12.52 -0.78
CA LEU A 122 -20.61 -11.20 -0.19
C LEU A 122 -19.54 -10.17 -0.59
N GLN A 123 -18.26 -10.53 -0.47
CA GLN A 123 -17.16 -9.63 -0.83
C GLN A 123 -17.10 -9.33 -2.33
N SER A 124 -17.54 -10.26 -3.20
CA SER A 124 -17.61 -10.03 -4.65
C SER A 124 -18.81 -9.17 -5.06
N LEU A 125 -19.80 -8.99 -4.19
CA LEU A 125 -21.02 -8.25 -4.48
C LEU A 125 -21.01 -6.81 -3.92
N ASP A 126 -19.93 -6.42 -3.26
CA ASP A 126 -19.75 -5.08 -2.72
C ASP A 126 -19.80 -4.00 -3.81
N ALA A 127 -20.70 -3.02 -3.73
CA ALA A 127 -21.02 -2.14 -4.85
C ALA A 127 -19.81 -1.38 -5.44
N ASP A 128 -18.78 -1.05 -4.65
CA ASP A 128 -17.61 -0.28 -5.10
C ASP A 128 -16.27 -1.05 -4.96
N ARG A 129 -16.30 -2.30 -4.50
CA ARG A 129 -15.15 -3.17 -4.15
C ARG A 129 -14.29 -2.67 -2.99
N SER A 130 -14.67 -1.59 -2.32
CA SER A 130 -13.93 -1.03 -1.19
C SER A 130 -14.43 -1.61 0.12
N LEU A 131 -13.98 -2.82 0.46
CA LEU A 131 -14.34 -3.47 1.73
C LEU A 131 -13.98 -2.64 2.99
N ASN A 132 -13.04 -1.69 2.86
CA ASN A 132 -12.67 -0.75 3.92
C ASN A 132 -13.79 0.26 4.30
N ASN A 133 -14.85 0.40 3.51
CA ASN A 133 -16.03 1.21 3.83
C ASN A 133 -17.29 0.37 4.14
N GLY A 134 -17.11 -0.94 4.37
CA GLY A 134 -18.18 -1.92 4.54
C GLY A 134 -18.60 -2.56 3.22
N ILE A 135 -19.28 -3.70 3.28
CA ILE A 135 -19.83 -4.35 2.09
C ILE A 135 -21.19 -3.71 1.79
N GLN A 136 -21.29 -2.99 0.68
CA GLN A 136 -22.48 -2.26 0.27
C GLN A 136 -23.28 -3.06 -0.76
N ILE A 137 -24.34 -3.74 -0.32
CA ILE A 137 -25.25 -4.45 -1.24
C ILE A 137 -26.41 -3.53 -1.63
N SER A 138 -26.48 -3.15 -2.90
CA SER A 138 -27.60 -2.36 -3.42
C SER A 138 -28.86 -3.22 -3.61
N PRO A 139 -30.08 -2.62 -3.61
CA PRO A 139 -31.30 -3.35 -3.93
C PRO A 139 -31.25 -4.07 -5.27
N ALA A 140 -30.62 -3.46 -6.29
CA ALA A 140 -30.48 -4.08 -7.61
C ALA A 140 -29.59 -5.34 -7.58
N ILE A 141 -28.52 -5.32 -6.78
CA ILE A 141 -27.68 -6.50 -6.56
C ILE A 141 -28.47 -7.59 -5.84
N ALA A 142 -29.22 -7.25 -4.78
CA ALA A 142 -30.05 -8.20 -4.04
C ALA A 142 -31.17 -8.80 -4.89
N ASP A 143 -31.79 -8.00 -5.77
CA ASP A 143 -32.82 -8.45 -6.72
C ASP A 143 -32.24 -9.42 -7.75
N ALA A 144 -31.07 -9.12 -8.32
CA ALA A 144 -30.38 -10.04 -9.23
C ALA A 144 -30.03 -11.36 -8.53
N VAL A 145 -29.46 -11.32 -7.32
CA VAL A 145 -29.17 -12.54 -6.54
C VAL A 145 -30.43 -13.35 -6.26
N SER A 146 -31.58 -12.69 -6.05
CA SER A 146 -32.86 -13.38 -5.80
C SER A 146 -33.31 -14.25 -6.96
N LEU A 147 -32.96 -13.91 -8.20
CA LEU A 147 -33.27 -14.72 -9.38
C LEU A 147 -32.48 -16.05 -9.40
N TRP A 148 -31.35 -16.08 -8.71
CA TRP A 148 -30.43 -17.22 -8.65
C TRP A 148 -30.45 -17.95 -7.30
N ALA A 149 -31.27 -17.50 -6.34
CA ALA A 149 -31.25 -17.97 -4.95
C ALA A 149 -31.33 -19.50 -4.81
N ASP A 150 -32.28 -20.14 -5.51
CA ASP A 150 -32.47 -21.60 -5.48
C ASP A 150 -31.30 -22.41 -6.10
N SER A 151 -30.42 -21.72 -6.84
CA SER A 151 -29.33 -22.30 -7.61
C SER A 151 -27.95 -22.15 -6.94
N ILE A 152 -27.84 -21.31 -5.92
CA ILE A 152 -26.59 -21.04 -5.21
C ILE A 152 -26.44 -22.07 -4.08
N VAL A 153 -25.37 -22.86 -4.13
CA VAL A 153 -25.07 -23.90 -3.14
C VAL A 153 -23.76 -23.57 -2.45
N PHE A 154 -23.78 -23.24 -1.15
CA PHE A 154 -22.55 -22.95 -0.41
C PHE A 154 -21.79 -24.20 0.03
N ASP A 155 -22.46 -25.34 0.23
CA ASP A 155 -21.84 -26.59 0.70
C ASP A 155 -21.16 -27.36 -0.45
N GLN A 156 -20.09 -26.78 -0.98
CA GLN A 156 -19.25 -27.37 -2.01
C GLN A 156 -17.82 -26.82 -1.93
N ALA A 157 -16.86 -27.51 -2.53
CA ALA A 157 -15.48 -27.01 -2.57
C ALA A 157 -15.42 -25.60 -3.21
N PRO A 158 -14.62 -24.65 -2.71
CA PRO A 158 -14.59 -23.28 -3.25
C PRO A 158 -14.22 -23.19 -4.72
N ALA A 159 -13.35 -24.08 -5.21
CA ALA A 159 -13.04 -24.18 -6.63
C ALA A 159 -14.26 -24.61 -7.47
N SER A 160 -15.12 -25.49 -6.93
CA SER A 160 -16.38 -25.89 -7.58
C SER A 160 -17.42 -24.78 -7.54
N PHE A 161 -17.52 -24.05 -6.43
CA PHE A 161 -18.39 -22.88 -6.30
C PHE A 161 -18.03 -21.83 -7.36
N ALA A 162 -16.75 -21.46 -7.42
CA ALA A 162 -16.25 -20.46 -8.36
C ALA A 162 -16.43 -20.90 -9.82
N ALA A 163 -16.29 -22.19 -10.14
CA ALA A 163 -16.46 -22.72 -11.49
C ALA A 163 -17.92 -23.02 -11.88
N SER A 164 -18.89 -22.86 -10.96
CA SER A 164 -20.29 -23.21 -11.24
C SER A 164 -20.91 -22.25 -12.27
N SER A 165 -21.66 -22.80 -13.24
CA SER A 165 -22.28 -21.98 -14.28
C SER A 165 -23.28 -20.98 -13.69
N GLN A 166 -23.95 -21.34 -12.60
CA GLN A 166 -24.92 -20.50 -11.90
C GLN A 166 -24.27 -19.23 -11.33
N ILE A 167 -23.10 -19.35 -10.71
CA ILE A 167 -22.38 -18.18 -10.19
C ILE A 167 -21.80 -17.35 -11.34
N GLN A 168 -21.30 -18.00 -12.39
CA GLN A 168 -20.79 -17.29 -13.57
C GLN A 168 -21.91 -16.52 -14.30
N ASP A 169 -23.11 -17.10 -14.41
CA ASP A 169 -24.26 -16.46 -15.03
C ASP A 169 -24.79 -15.30 -14.17
N LEU A 170 -24.84 -15.45 -12.84
CA LEU A 170 -25.14 -14.34 -11.92
C LEU A 170 -24.17 -13.17 -12.11
N LEU A 171 -22.86 -13.43 -12.17
CA LEU A 171 -21.88 -12.37 -12.39
C LEU A 171 -21.99 -11.74 -13.77
N ALA A 172 -22.27 -12.55 -14.80
CA ALA A 172 -22.51 -12.02 -16.14
C ALA A 172 -23.74 -11.10 -16.17
N GLU A 173 -24.81 -11.46 -15.45
CA GLU A 173 -26.00 -10.62 -15.30
C GLU A 173 -25.70 -9.30 -14.57
N LEU A 174 -24.98 -9.36 -13.45
CA LEU A 174 -24.58 -8.17 -12.69
C LEU A 174 -23.67 -7.25 -13.51
N ASN A 175 -22.68 -7.81 -14.22
CA ASN A 175 -21.77 -7.05 -15.08
C ASN A 175 -22.47 -6.45 -16.32
N GLY A 176 -23.55 -7.08 -16.79
CA GLY A 176 -24.33 -6.63 -17.95
C GLY A 176 -25.57 -5.81 -17.58
N ALA A 177 -25.75 -5.46 -16.30
CA ALA A 177 -26.93 -4.75 -15.83
C ALA A 177 -26.98 -3.31 -16.34
N GLU A 178 -28.17 -2.85 -16.72
CA GLU A 178 -28.43 -1.49 -17.20
C GLU A 178 -29.61 -0.87 -16.42
N PRO A 179 -29.40 0.19 -15.62
CA PRO A 179 -28.11 0.86 -15.37
C PRO A 179 -27.11 -0.03 -14.60
N PRO A 180 -25.80 0.26 -14.64
CA PRO A 180 -24.79 -0.48 -13.89
C PRO A 180 -25.12 -0.56 -12.40
N VAL A 181 -25.00 -1.77 -11.83
CA VAL A 181 -25.23 -2.02 -10.40
C VAL A 181 -23.97 -1.85 -9.55
N PHE A 182 -22.81 -1.96 -10.20
CA PHE A 182 -21.49 -1.74 -9.66
C PHE A 182 -21.06 -0.30 -9.91
N THR A 183 -20.34 0.28 -8.94
CA THR A 183 -20.02 1.71 -8.85
C THR A 183 -18.52 2.00 -8.81
N GLU A 184 -17.68 0.97 -8.83
CA GLU A 184 -16.23 1.13 -8.99
C GLU A 184 -15.85 1.79 -10.32
N SER A 185 -14.64 2.35 -10.37
CA SER A 185 -14.08 2.96 -11.57
C SER A 185 -13.27 2.00 -12.45
N ASP A 186 -13.21 0.71 -12.10
CA ASP A 186 -12.63 -0.34 -12.95
C ASP A 186 -13.61 -0.70 -14.10
N PRO A 187 -13.25 -0.46 -15.37
CA PRO A 187 -14.12 -0.73 -16.51
C PRO A 187 -14.18 -2.22 -16.88
N ARG A 188 -13.37 -3.08 -16.23
CA ARG A 188 -13.32 -4.51 -16.53
C ARG A 188 -14.47 -5.24 -15.82
N PRO A 189 -15.03 -6.29 -16.44
CA PRO A 189 -16.04 -7.12 -15.79
C PRO A 189 -15.55 -7.65 -14.45
N ARG A 190 -16.40 -7.56 -13.43
CA ARG A 190 -16.14 -8.08 -12.11
C ARG A 190 -15.99 -9.60 -12.14
N THR A 191 -14.97 -10.07 -11.45
CA THR A 191 -14.72 -11.49 -11.20
C THR A 191 -14.99 -11.82 -9.73
N LEU A 192 -15.15 -13.11 -9.42
CA LEU A 192 -15.19 -13.53 -8.02
C LEU A 192 -13.86 -13.25 -7.35
N ARG A 193 -13.94 -12.75 -6.12
CA ARG A 193 -12.85 -12.79 -5.17
C ARG A 193 -12.40 -14.23 -4.94
N SER A 194 -11.09 -14.46 -4.85
CA SER A 194 -10.60 -15.80 -4.56
C SER A 194 -10.94 -16.24 -3.13
N ALA A 195 -11.09 -17.54 -2.91
CA ALA A 195 -11.32 -18.11 -1.58
C ALA A 195 -10.24 -17.70 -0.57
N ALA A 196 -8.97 -17.69 -1.00
CA ALA A 196 -7.84 -17.30 -0.16
C ALA A 196 -7.92 -15.83 0.27
N GLU A 197 -8.27 -14.92 -0.64
CA GLU A 197 -8.40 -13.49 -0.31
C GLU A 197 -9.61 -13.18 0.55
N ALA A 198 -10.70 -13.92 0.36
CA ALA A 198 -11.91 -13.82 1.18
C ALA A 198 -11.65 -14.29 2.62
N GLN A 199 -11.01 -15.46 2.77
CA GLN A 199 -10.59 -15.99 4.06
C GLN A 199 -9.59 -15.07 4.77
N ALA A 200 -8.57 -14.60 4.05
CA ALA A 200 -7.53 -13.74 4.62
C ALA A 200 -8.10 -12.41 5.10
N HIS A 201 -9.07 -11.83 4.37
CA HIS A 201 -9.78 -10.64 4.85
C HIS A 201 -10.56 -10.94 6.13
N MET A 202 -11.39 -11.98 6.13
CA MET A 202 -12.18 -12.33 7.31
C MET A 202 -11.31 -12.60 8.54
N GLN A 203 -10.15 -13.26 8.36
CA GLN A 203 -9.18 -13.46 9.44
C GLN A 203 -8.68 -12.14 10.03
N ARG A 204 -8.39 -11.13 9.20
CA ARG A 204 -7.98 -9.81 9.66
C ARG A 204 -9.11 -9.10 10.40
N THR A 205 -10.34 -9.19 9.90
CA THR A 205 -11.53 -8.66 10.60
C THR A 205 -11.69 -9.26 11.99
N LEU A 206 -11.54 -10.59 12.12
CA LEU A 206 -11.69 -11.30 13.39
C LEU A 206 -10.54 -11.08 14.38
N SER A 207 -9.40 -10.57 13.92
CA SER A 207 -8.26 -10.32 14.79
C SER A 207 -8.48 -9.12 15.71
N GLU A 208 -7.61 -8.96 16.71
CA GLU A 208 -7.65 -7.81 17.62
C GLU A 208 -7.60 -6.50 16.82
N ARG A 209 -8.41 -5.52 17.23
CA ARG A 209 -8.62 -4.25 16.51
C ARG A 209 -7.87 -3.12 17.19
N ARG A 210 -7.27 -2.23 16.39
CA ARG A 210 -6.67 -0.98 16.87
C ARG A 210 -7.19 0.21 16.08
N VAL A 211 -7.90 1.09 16.76
CA VAL A 211 -8.42 2.35 16.19
C VAL A 211 -7.42 3.47 16.42
N VAL A 212 -7.18 4.29 15.40
CA VAL A 212 -6.35 5.50 15.47
C VAL A 212 -7.06 6.67 14.79
N ASN A 213 -6.77 7.90 15.23
CA ASN A 213 -7.49 9.10 14.80
C ASN A 213 -6.69 9.88 13.77
N THR A 214 -6.98 9.70 12.47
CA THR A 214 -6.35 10.53 11.44
C THR A 214 -7.05 11.90 11.32
N GLN A 215 -6.43 12.86 10.63
CA GLN A 215 -7.07 14.14 10.30
C GLN A 215 -8.36 13.99 9.49
N SER A 216 -8.55 12.87 8.79
CA SER A 216 -9.73 12.62 7.95
C SER A 216 -10.79 11.76 8.63
N GLY A 217 -10.50 11.18 9.79
CA GLY A 217 -11.43 10.31 10.52
C GLY A 217 -10.72 9.13 11.20
N GLU A 218 -11.49 8.36 11.96
CA GLU A 218 -10.98 7.18 12.67
C GLU A 218 -10.76 6.03 11.67
N VAL A 219 -9.64 5.30 11.83
CA VAL A 219 -9.36 4.07 11.08
C VAL A 219 -9.09 2.90 12.01
N ALA A 220 -9.75 1.77 11.78
CA ALA A 220 -9.56 0.53 12.50
C ALA A 220 -8.62 -0.41 11.75
N GLY A 221 -7.41 -0.55 12.24
CA GLY A 221 -6.48 -1.59 11.82
C GLY A 221 -6.68 -2.88 12.60
N PHE A 222 -5.77 -3.81 12.38
CA PHE A 222 -5.87 -5.18 12.86
C PHE A 222 -4.51 -5.69 13.36
N SER A 223 -4.54 -6.70 14.21
CA SER A 223 -3.33 -7.40 14.67
C SER A 223 -2.80 -8.26 13.52
N ALA A 224 -1.68 -7.87 12.92
CA ALA A 224 -1.07 -8.62 11.83
C ALA A 224 -0.51 -9.96 12.34
N ASP A 225 0.14 -9.92 13.49
CA ASP A 225 0.63 -11.05 14.27
C ASP A 225 0.80 -10.63 15.75
N ASP A 226 1.53 -11.41 16.55
CA ASP A 226 1.79 -11.11 17.96
C ASP A 226 2.70 -9.89 18.17
N GLU A 227 3.45 -9.47 17.15
CA GLU A 227 4.48 -8.44 17.23
C GLU A 227 4.10 -7.13 16.53
N ALA A 228 3.09 -7.11 15.66
CA ALA A 228 2.75 -5.93 14.86
C ALA A 228 1.25 -5.67 14.68
N TRP A 229 0.94 -4.38 14.51
CA TRP A 229 -0.32 -3.86 14.01
C TRP A 229 -0.20 -3.51 12.54
N ALA A 230 -1.29 -3.64 11.79
CA ALA A 230 -1.37 -3.21 10.40
C ALA A 230 -2.68 -2.48 10.07
N TRP A 231 -2.59 -1.54 9.13
CA TRP A 231 -3.71 -0.82 8.54
C TRP A 231 -3.51 -0.80 7.03
N TYR A 232 -4.45 -1.38 6.29
CA TYR A 232 -4.38 -1.45 4.83
C TYR A 232 -5.38 -0.52 4.17
N GLY A 233 -4.97 0.09 3.05
CA GLY A 233 -5.84 0.86 2.17
C GLY A 233 -6.40 2.14 2.80
N ILE A 234 -5.59 2.91 3.52
CA ILE A 234 -5.97 4.24 4.04
C ILE A 234 -5.82 5.27 2.89
N PRO A 235 -6.86 6.04 2.53
CA PRO A 235 -6.72 7.06 1.51
C PRO A 235 -5.91 8.25 2.02
N TYR A 236 -4.91 8.68 1.25
CA TYR A 236 -4.16 9.91 1.52
C TYR A 236 -4.52 11.05 0.57
N ALA A 237 -5.31 10.77 -0.48
CA ALA A 237 -5.84 11.75 -1.42
C ALA A 237 -7.19 11.27 -1.99
N LYS A 238 -7.94 12.19 -2.63
CA LYS A 238 -9.14 11.86 -3.38
C LYS A 238 -8.80 10.99 -4.60
N PRO A 239 -9.73 10.13 -5.05
CA PRO A 239 -9.57 9.39 -6.29
C PRO A 239 -9.28 10.33 -7.47
N PRO A 240 -8.18 10.18 -8.22
CA PRO A 240 -7.78 11.06 -9.31
C PRO A 240 -8.52 10.74 -10.63
N ILE A 241 -9.84 10.59 -10.54
CA ILE A 241 -10.73 10.20 -11.65
C ILE A 241 -11.47 11.40 -12.25
N GLY A 242 -11.95 11.26 -13.49
CA GLY A 242 -12.70 12.30 -14.19
C GLY A 242 -11.93 13.61 -14.26
N ASP A 243 -12.51 14.69 -13.75
CA ASP A 243 -11.87 16.02 -13.73
C ASP A 243 -10.59 16.11 -12.91
N LEU A 244 -10.34 15.15 -11.99
CA LEU A 244 -9.11 15.06 -11.21
C LEU A 244 -8.00 14.27 -11.92
N ARG A 245 -8.32 13.60 -13.03
CA ARG A 245 -7.31 12.94 -13.86
C ARG A 245 -6.37 14.00 -14.45
N TRP A 246 -5.06 13.76 -14.26
CA TRP A 246 -3.96 14.68 -14.57
C TRP A 246 -4.07 16.03 -13.85
N LYS A 247 -4.38 16.00 -12.56
CA LYS A 247 -4.25 17.13 -11.64
C LYS A 247 -3.41 16.77 -10.41
N PRO A 248 -2.85 17.76 -9.69
CA PRO A 248 -2.29 17.54 -8.37
C PRO A 248 -3.27 16.81 -7.44
N PRO A 249 -2.81 15.91 -6.56
CA PRO A 249 -3.68 15.21 -5.62
C PRO A 249 -4.40 16.21 -4.70
N VAL A 250 -5.64 15.88 -4.36
CA VAL A 250 -6.48 16.67 -3.46
C VAL A 250 -6.63 15.89 -2.15
N LYS A 251 -6.56 16.56 -0.99
CA LYS A 251 -6.78 15.91 0.32
C LYS A 251 -8.10 15.13 0.33
N PRO A 252 -8.14 13.94 0.95
CA PRO A 252 -9.34 13.11 0.99
C PRO A 252 -10.46 13.83 1.74
N ASP A 253 -11.71 13.46 1.43
CA ASP A 253 -12.84 13.90 2.23
C ASP A 253 -12.80 13.25 3.62
N SER A 254 -13.17 14.00 4.66
CA SER A 254 -13.33 13.43 5.99
C SER A 254 -14.55 12.53 6.04
N TRP A 255 -14.51 11.50 6.89
CA TRP A 255 -15.64 10.61 7.16
C TRP A 255 -16.03 10.62 8.64
N ASP A 256 -17.30 10.31 8.88
CA ASP A 256 -17.84 10.08 10.22
C ASP A 256 -17.69 8.60 10.60
N GLY A 257 -17.50 8.32 11.88
CA GLY A 257 -17.33 6.96 12.40
C GLY A 257 -15.97 6.35 12.08
N VAL A 258 -15.91 5.02 12.16
CA VAL A 258 -14.67 4.26 12.01
C VAL A 258 -14.64 3.59 10.64
N ARG A 259 -13.61 3.90 9.85
CA ARG A 259 -13.32 3.24 8.58
C ARG A 259 -12.49 1.98 8.83
N GLU A 260 -12.83 0.88 8.17
CA GLU A 260 -12.03 -0.33 8.25
C GLU A 260 -10.72 -0.16 7.47
N ALA A 261 -9.63 -0.76 7.97
CA ALA A 261 -8.33 -0.79 7.30
C ALA A 261 -7.80 -2.23 7.26
N THR A 262 -8.66 -3.17 6.85
CA THR A 262 -8.40 -4.62 6.82
C THR A 262 -8.31 -5.18 5.41
N ALA A 263 -8.67 -4.40 4.40
CA ALA A 263 -8.62 -4.80 3.02
C ALA A 263 -7.54 -4.02 2.27
N TRP A 264 -6.91 -4.70 1.33
CA TRP A 264 -6.10 -4.04 0.32
C TRP A 264 -7.01 -3.12 -0.49
N ALA A 265 -6.62 -1.86 -0.67
CA ALA A 265 -7.21 -0.99 -1.68
C ALA A 265 -6.84 -1.47 -3.08
N ASP A 266 -7.36 -0.83 -4.12
CA ASP A 266 -6.96 -1.15 -5.48
C ASP A 266 -5.50 -0.74 -5.77
N GLN A 267 -4.85 -1.55 -6.60
CA GLN A 267 -3.59 -1.22 -7.24
C GLN A 267 -3.83 -0.09 -8.25
N CYS A 268 -2.82 0.77 -8.47
CA CYS A 268 -2.95 1.78 -9.52
C CYS A 268 -3.04 1.14 -10.92
N ALA A 269 -3.94 1.69 -11.72
CA ALA A 269 -4.16 1.31 -13.11
C ALA A 269 -2.84 1.24 -13.91
N GLN A 270 -2.62 0.07 -14.50
CA GLN A 270 -1.44 -0.34 -15.25
C GLN A 270 -1.84 -1.52 -16.17
N PRO A 271 -0.96 -2.06 -17.04
CA PRO A 271 -1.34 -3.18 -17.90
C PRO A 271 -1.94 -4.36 -17.12
N SER A 272 -3.18 -4.74 -17.44
CA SER A 272 -4.01 -5.65 -16.62
C SER A 272 -3.40 -7.02 -16.33
N TYR A 273 -2.46 -7.50 -17.17
CA TYR A 273 -1.76 -8.77 -16.92
C TYR A 273 -0.85 -8.71 -15.68
N LEU A 274 -0.61 -7.53 -15.12
CA LEU A 274 0.21 -7.32 -13.93
C LEU A 274 -0.56 -7.42 -12.61
N GLU A 275 -1.88 -7.54 -12.64
CA GLU A 275 -2.70 -7.60 -11.41
C GLU A 275 -2.31 -8.74 -10.49
N ALA A 276 -1.89 -9.86 -11.07
CA ALA A 276 -1.47 -11.04 -10.32
C ALA A 276 -0.17 -10.83 -9.48
N TYR A 277 0.58 -9.75 -9.70
CA TYR A 277 1.79 -9.43 -8.91
C TYR A 277 1.49 -8.62 -7.64
N GLY A 278 0.24 -8.23 -7.43
CA GLY A 278 -0.21 -7.48 -6.26
C GLY A 278 -1.42 -8.09 -5.58
N LYS A 279 -1.95 -7.38 -4.58
CA LYS A 279 -3.22 -7.66 -3.92
C LYS A 279 -4.23 -6.55 -4.22
N GLY A 280 -5.52 -6.88 -4.16
CA GLY A 280 -6.58 -5.97 -4.60
C GLY A 280 -6.70 -5.91 -6.13
N SER A 281 -7.73 -5.23 -6.63
CA SER A 281 -7.97 -5.10 -8.07
C SER A 281 -7.12 -3.95 -8.65
N MET A 282 -7.46 -3.47 -9.84
CA MET A 282 -6.84 -2.29 -10.44
C MET A 282 -7.87 -1.20 -10.67
N SER A 283 -7.48 0.03 -10.33
CA SER A 283 -8.34 1.20 -10.47
C SER A 283 -7.49 2.46 -10.59
N GLU A 284 -8.10 3.54 -11.07
CA GLU A 284 -7.53 4.88 -10.90
C GLU A 284 -7.75 5.42 -9.48
N ASP A 285 -8.77 4.91 -8.77
CA ASP A 285 -8.93 5.12 -7.34
C ASP A 285 -7.91 4.29 -6.54
N CYS A 286 -6.66 4.75 -6.56
CA CYS A 286 -5.53 4.00 -6.03
C CYS A 286 -4.64 4.79 -5.07
N LEU A 287 -4.99 6.04 -4.73
CA LEU A 287 -4.18 6.91 -3.86
C LEU A 287 -4.37 6.55 -2.38
N HIS A 288 -3.92 5.35 -2.05
CA HIS A 288 -3.99 4.73 -0.75
C HIS A 288 -2.59 4.33 -0.25
N LEU A 289 -2.45 4.26 1.07
CA LEU A 289 -1.26 3.76 1.73
C LEU A 289 -1.62 2.71 2.78
N ASN A 290 -0.60 1.96 3.17
CA ASN A 290 -0.65 0.97 4.23
C ASN A 290 0.34 1.36 5.33
N VAL A 291 0.04 1.02 6.58
CA VAL A 291 0.93 1.24 7.73
C VAL A 291 1.11 -0.08 8.47
N VAL A 292 2.34 -0.44 8.80
CA VAL A 292 2.68 -1.55 9.71
C VAL A 292 3.56 -1.01 10.83
N ALA A 293 3.13 -1.21 12.07
CA ALA A 293 3.79 -0.68 13.25
C ALA A 293 3.99 -1.78 14.32
N PRO A 294 5.14 -1.83 15.00
CA PRO A 294 5.39 -2.84 16.02
C PRO A 294 4.56 -2.59 17.29
N LYS A 295 4.29 -3.67 18.02
CA LYS A 295 3.70 -3.69 19.35
C LYS A 295 4.78 -3.52 20.42
N GLY A 296 4.42 -3.02 21.61
CA GLY A 296 5.33 -2.94 22.75
C GLY A 296 6.21 -1.68 22.77
N TYR A 297 5.94 -0.72 21.89
CA TYR A 297 6.62 0.58 21.80
C TYR A 297 5.70 1.74 22.21
N GLU A 298 4.68 1.47 23.04
CA GLU A 298 3.70 2.48 23.43
C GLU A 298 4.37 3.66 24.16
N GLY A 299 4.18 4.87 23.61
CA GLY A 299 4.75 6.11 24.15
C GLY A 299 6.13 6.48 23.58
N GLU A 300 6.69 5.67 22.69
CA GLU A 300 7.86 6.01 21.90
C GLU A 300 7.46 6.71 20.59
N ALA A 301 8.37 7.50 20.03
CA ALA A 301 8.24 8.11 18.71
C ALA A 301 9.21 7.40 17.75
N LEU A 302 8.69 6.43 17.00
CA LEU A 302 9.50 5.52 16.19
C LEU A 302 9.92 6.17 14.86
N PRO A 303 11.11 5.86 14.32
CA PRO A 303 11.45 6.23 12.96
C PRO A 303 10.45 5.64 11.97
N VAL A 304 10.15 6.40 10.92
CA VAL A 304 9.19 6.02 9.88
C VAL A 304 9.94 5.75 8.59
N MET A 305 9.68 4.62 7.95
CA MET A 305 10.24 4.25 6.66
C MET A 305 9.12 4.20 5.61
N LEU A 306 9.14 5.13 4.65
CA LEU A 306 8.17 5.20 3.56
C LEU A 306 8.73 4.51 2.30
N TRP A 307 8.08 3.42 1.89
CA TRP A 307 8.47 2.58 0.77
C TRP A 307 7.94 3.09 -0.57
N LEU A 308 8.85 3.31 -1.51
CA LEU A 308 8.59 3.65 -2.90
C LEU A 308 8.85 2.42 -3.77
N HIS A 309 7.78 1.76 -4.22
CA HIS A 309 7.91 0.51 -4.97
C HIS A 309 8.59 0.70 -6.34
N GLY A 310 9.22 -0.37 -6.83
CA GLY A 310 9.87 -0.44 -8.15
C GLY A 310 8.90 -0.47 -9.33
N GLY A 311 9.34 -1.04 -10.45
CA GLY A 311 8.53 -1.13 -11.68
C GLY A 311 8.70 0.06 -12.62
N GLY A 312 9.89 0.68 -12.61
CA GLY A 312 10.12 1.96 -13.28
C GLY A 312 9.13 2.99 -12.75
N TYR A 313 8.47 3.68 -13.68
CA TYR A 313 7.42 4.66 -13.37
C TYR A 313 6.02 4.17 -13.73
N ALA A 314 5.89 2.94 -14.26
CA ALA A 314 4.70 2.52 -14.99
C ALA A 314 3.95 1.30 -14.40
N ILE A 315 4.58 0.51 -13.55
CA ILE A 315 4.05 -0.80 -13.14
C ILE A 315 4.35 -1.15 -11.67
N LEU A 316 3.79 -2.27 -11.21
CA LEU A 316 3.82 -2.83 -9.85
C LEU A 316 2.96 -2.04 -8.86
N THR A 317 3.02 -2.42 -7.57
CA THR A 317 2.17 -1.86 -6.51
C THR A 317 2.85 -2.02 -5.15
N SER A 318 2.44 -1.21 -4.18
CA SER A 318 2.74 -1.40 -2.77
C SER A 318 1.87 -2.46 -2.08
N ASN A 319 0.78 -2.90 -2.72
CA ASN A 319 -0.13 -3.93 -2.22
C ASN A 319 0.51 -5.31 -2.32
N SER A 320 1.46 -5.58 -1.46
CA SER A 320 2.21 -6.83 -1.40
C SER A 320 2.34 -7.28 0.04
N THR A 321 2.24 -8.59 0.27
CA THR A 321 2.52 -9.18 1.58
C THR A 321 3.97 -8.98 1.97
N THR A 322 4.89 -8.92 1.01
CA THR A 322 6.32 -8.64 1.25
C THR A 322 6.55 -7.24 1.79
N TYR A 323 6.02 -6.22 1.12
CA TYR A 323 6.30 -4.83 1.52
C TYR A 323 5.59 -4.44 2.82
N ASN A 324 4.60 -5.23 3.23
CA ASN A 324 3.86 -5.05 4.47
C ASN A 324 4.11 -6.20 5.46
N HIS A 325 5.24 -6.90 5.30
CA HIS A 325 5.66 -7.96 6.22
C HIS A 325 6.10 -7.36 7.56
N THR A 326 5.93 -8.11 8.64
CA THR A 326 6.12 -7.62 10.03
C THR A 326 7.57 -7.67 10.49
N ALA A 327 8.47 -8.36 9.76
CA ALA A 327 9.86 -8.53 10.17
C ALA A 327 10.69 -7.24 10.19
N LEU A 328 10.50 -6.32 9.24
CA LEU A 328 11.19 -5.02 9.31
C LEU A 328 10.61 -4.15 10.45
N PRO A 329 9.28 -4.00 10.61
CA PRO A 329 8.69 -3.32 11.75
C PRO A 329 9.13 -3.86 13.12
N SER A 330 9.36 -5.17 13.27
CA SER A 330 9.83 -5.76 14.53
C SER A 330 11.20 -5.24 14.97
N GLN A 331 11.96 -4.62 14.05
CA GLN A 331 13.14 -3.83 14.37
C GLN A 331 12.81 -2.46 14.98
N GLY A 332 11.61 -2.19 15.50
CA GLY A 332 11.29 -0.91 16.15
C GLY A 332 11.26 0.26 15.17
N VAL A 333 10.67 0.04 13.98
CA VAL A 333 10.42 1.07 12.97
C VAL A 333 8.99 0.95 12.47
N ILE A 334 8.40 2.04 11.98
CA ILE A 334 7.11 1.99 11.27
C ILE A 334 7.37 1.94 9.78
N VAL A 335 6.72 1.01 9.08
CA VAL A 335 6.77 0.93 7.62
C VAL A 335 5.47 1.49 7.05
N VAL A 336 5.59 2.45 6.13
CA VAL A 336 4.49 3.00 5.34
C VAL A 336 4.71 2.60 3.88
N THR A 337 3.75 1.94 3.25
CA THR A 337 3.83 1.60 1.82
C THR A 337 2.77 2.35 1.05
N VAL A 338 3.11 2.91 -0.12
CA VAL A 338 2.23 3.83 -0.85
C VAL A 338 2.01 3.40 -2.29
N ASN A 339 0.76 3.44 -2.73
CA ASN A 339 0.39 3.43 -4.14
C ASN A 339 0.27 4.88 -4.65
N HIS A 340 0.69 5.11 -5.88
CA HIS A 340 0.71 6.41 -6.56
C HIS A 340 0.49 6.20 -8.05
N ARG A 341 -0.04 7.20 -8.77
CA ARG A 341 -0.36 7.03 -10.20
C ARG A 341 0.86 6.57 -11.00
N LEU A 342 0.63 5.76 -12.03
CA LEU A 342 1.69 5.14 -12.82
C LEU A 342 1.59 5.51 -14.30
N GLY A 343 2.72 5.42 -15.01
CA GLY A 343 2.80 5.56 -16.47
C GLY A 343 2.17 6.84 -16.98
N ALA A 344 1.41 6.76 -18.07
CA ALA A 344 0.72 7.92 -18.65
C ALA A 344 -0.30 8.56 -17.70
N LEU A 345 -0.90 7.81 -16.77
CA LEU A 345 -1.80 8.39 -15.76
C LEU A 345 -1.05 9.24 -14.73
N GLY A 346 0.19 8.87 -14.42
CA GLY A 346 1.03 9.52 -13.41
C GLY A 346 1.97 10.60 -13.94
N TYR A 347 2.36 10.55 -15.22
CA TYR A 347 3.49 11.36 -15.71
C TYR A 347 3.24 12.10 -17.03
N MET A 348 2.17 11.79 -17.76
CA MET A 348 1.90 12.44 -19.05
C MET A 348 1.77 13.96 -18.90
N ALA A 349 2.49 14.70 -19.73
CA ALA A 349 2.29 16.13 -19.96
C ALA A 349 1.59 16.36 -21.31
N HIS A 350 0.92 17.50 -21.45
CA HIS A 350 0.32 17.93 -22.72
C HIS A 350 0.19 19.46 -22.73
N PRO A 351 0.36 20.17 -23.87
CA PRO A 351 0.29 21.63 -23.89
C PRO A 351 -1.01 22.21 -23.29
N GLU A 352 -2.14 21.56 -23.56
CA GLU A 352 -3.44 21.95 -22.99
C GLU A 352 -3.54 21.69 -21.47
N LEU A 353 -2.87 20.66 -20.94
CA LEU A 353 -2.77 20.44 -19.49
C LEU A 353 -1.87 21.50 -18.84
N THR A 354 -0.75 21.83 -19.47
CA THR A 354 0.14 22.93 -19.05
C THR A 354 -0.61 24.25 -19.03
N ARG A 355 -1.50 24.49 -20.01
CA ARG A 355 -2.38 25.67 -20.07
C ARG A 355 -3.47 25.67 -19.01
N GLU A 356 -4.06 24.52 -18.69
CA GLU A 356 -5.07 24.35 -17.62
C GLU A 356 -4.46 24.59 -16.24
N SER A 357 -3.20 24.20 -16.06
CA SER A 357 -2.48 24.30 -14.79
C SER A 357 -2.19 25.76 -14.39
N PRO A 358 -2.55 26.19 -13.16
CA PRO A 358 -2.17 27.50 -12.63
C PRO A 358 -0.65 27.72 -12.59
N GLN A 359 0.13 26.63 -12.58
CA GLN A 359 1.59 26.66 -12.43
C GLN A 359 2.30 26.67 -13.78
N HIS A 360 1.54 26.65 -14.88
CA HIS A 360 2.07 26.52 -16.23
C HIS A 360 3.01 25.31 -16.38
N SER A 361 2.64 24.20 -15.75
CA SER A 361 3.33 22.91 -15.76
C SER A 361 2.31 21.77 -15.92
N SER A 362 2.71 20.68 -16.57
CA SER A 362 2.01 19.40 -16.54
C SER A 362 2.99 18.22 -16.51
N GLY A 363 2.47 17.03 -16.18
CA GLY A 363 3.28 15.86 -15.82
C GLY A 363 3.52 15.78 -14.32
N ASN A 364 4.47 14.93 -13.90
CA ASN A 364 4.89 14.78 -12.49
C ASN A 364 3.80 14.42 -11.47
N TYR A 365 2.56 14.11 -11.87
CA TYR A 365 1.44 13.88 -10.95
C TYR A 365 1.70 12.77 -9.92
N SER A 366 2.37 11.70 -10.34
CA SER A 366 2.82 10.60 -9.48
C SER A 366 3.85 11.02 -8.43
N GLN A 367 4.66 12.04 -8.71
CA GLN A 367 5.56 12.62 -7.72
C GLN A 367 4.82 13.53 -6.75
N LEU A 368 3.84 14.29 -7.24
CA LEU A 368 2.93 15.06 -6.39
C LEU A 368 2.10 14.13 -5.48
N ASP A 369 1.73 12.94 -5.96
CA ASP A 369 1.09 11.90 -5.15
C ASP A 369 1.98 11.45 -3.99
N GLN A 370 3.28 11.24 -4.24
CA GLN A 370 4.25 10.87 -3.21
C GLN A 370 4.48 12.02 -2.20
N ILE A 371 4.49 13.27 -2.67
CA ILE A 371 4.51 14.45 -1.77
C ILE A 371 3.27 14.44 -0.88
N ALA A 372 2.07 14.23 -1.43
CA ALA A 372 0.84 14.18 -0.64
C ALA A 372 0.85 13.02 0.38
N ALA A 373 1.44 11.87 0.04
CA ALA A 373 1.62 10.78 0.99
C ALA A 373 2.61 11.13 2.12
N LEU A 374 3.71 11.82 1.81
CA LEU A 374 4.65 12.33 2.82
C LEU A 374 4.01 13.41 3.71
N GLU A 375 3.19 14.29 3.14
CA GLU A 375 2.39 15.25 3.91
C GLU A 375 1.39 14.52 4.83
N TRP A 376 0.76 13.45 4.35
CA TRP A 376 -0.09 12.60 5.18
C TRP A 376 0.71 11.96 6.32
N VAL A 377 1.92 11.46 6.07
CA VAL A 377 2.81 10.93 7.11
C VAL A 377 3.11 11.99 8.16
N ARG A 378 3.58 13.17 7.74
CA ARG A 378 3.83 14.31 8.65
C ARG A 378 2.63 14.62 9.54
N ASP A 379 1.44 14.61 8.92
CA ASP A 379 0.20 15.07 9.54
C ASP A 379 -0.47 14.01 10.44
N ASN A 380 -0.16 12.70 10.28
CA ASN A 380 -0.93 11.61 10.90
C ASN A 380 -0.08 10.51 11.58
N ILE A 381 1.20 10.33 11.25
CA ILE A 381 1.94 9.12 11.63
C ILE A 381 2.16 8.96 13.14
N SER A 382 2.09 10.06 13.89
CA SER A 382 2.17 10.06 15.36
C SER A 382 1.06 9.26 16.04
N GLU A 383 -0.12 9.18 15.42
CA GLU A 383 -1.26 8.38 15.91
C GLU A 383 -0.98 6.87 15.79
N PHE A 384 -0.06 6.49 14.91
CA PHE A 384 0.43 5.13 14.73
C PHE A 384 1.67 4.84 15.59
N GLY A 385 2.21 5.84 16.30
CA GLY A 385 3.43 5.76 17.11
C GLY A 385 4.71 6.23 16.40
N GLY A 386 4.59 6.88 15.24
CA GLY A 386 5.72 7.34 14.45
C GLY A 386 6.15 8.76 14.78
N ASP A 387 7.41 9.06 14.51
CA ASP A 387 7.99 10.40 14.58
C ASP A 387 7.93 11.08 13.19
N PRO A 388 7.08 12.10 12.98
CA PRO A 388 7.02 12.81 11.72
C PRO A 388 8.30 13.59 11.40
N ASP A 389 9.16 13.84 12.39
CA ASP A 389 10.46 14.51 12.24
C ASP A 389 11.61 13.49 12.03
N ASN A 390 11.29 12.21 11.84
CA ASN A 390 12.24 11.13 11.63
C ASN A 390 11.81 10.14 10.53
N VAL A 391 11.58 10.70 9.34
CA VAL A 391 11.10 9.98 8.15
C VAL A 391 12.25 9.62 7.20
N THR A 392 12.33 8.35 6.80
CA THR A 392 13.25 7.83 5.78
C THR A 392 12.45 7.41 4.56
N ILE A 393 12.74 7.96 3.38
CA ILE A 393 12.23 7.41 2.13
C ILE A 393 13.16 6.29 1.66
N PHE A 394 12.60 5.17 1.20
CA PHE A 394 13.41 4.09 0.64
C PHE A 394 12.71 3.45 -0.55
N GLY A 395 13.48 3.07 -1.57
CA GLY A 395 12.90 2.51 -2.78
C GLY A 395 13.90 1.76 -3.63
N GLN A 396 13.39 0.82 -4.42
CA GLN A 396 14.19 -0.02 -5.29
C GLN A 396 13.89 0.21 -6.78
N SER A 397 14.92 0.23 -7.63
CA SER A 397 14.80 0.43 -9.08
C SER A 397 14.11 1.76 -9.41
N GLY A 398 12.97 1.72 -10.11
CA GLY A 398 12.10 2.90 -10.28
C GLY A 398 11.73 3.59 -8.97
N GLY A 399 11.61 2.84 -7.86
CA GLY A 399 11.50 3.34 -6.49
C GLY A 399 12.67 4.21 -6.06
N GLY A 400 13.90 3.75 -6.32
CA GLY A 400 15.11 4.51 -6.04
C GLY A 400 15.22 5.76 -6.93
N LEU A 401 14.82 5.68 -8.20
CA LEU A 401 14.73 6.85 -9.07
C LEU A 401 13.68 7.87 -8.60
N LYS A 402 12.55 7.42 -8.03
CA LYS A 402 11.57 8.29 -7.39
C LYS A 402 12.16 8.97 -6.16
N ALA A 403 12.91 8.25 -5.32
CA ALA A 403 13.63 8.84 -4.19
C ALA A 403 14.65 9.91 -4.64
N ILE A 404 15.42 9.64 -5.71
CA ILE A 404 16.31 10.63 -6.33
C ILE A 404 15.53 11.86 -6.82
N SER A 405 14.34 11.66 -7.39
CA SER A 405 13.49 12.78 -7.81
C SER A 405 13.01 13.63 -6.64
N LEU A 406 12.64 13.02 -5.51
CA LEU A 406 12.24 13.74 -4.30
C LEU A 406 13.43 14.51 -3.69
N LEU A 407 14.65 13.95 -3.70
CA LEU A 407 15.87 14.67 -3.31
C LEU A 407 16.11 15.94 -4.14
N ASN A 408 15.63 15.95 -5.39
CA ASN A 408 15.75 17.08 -6.32
C ASN A 408 14.54 18.03 -6.34
N SER A 409 13.47 17.78 -5.59
CA SER A 409 12.29 18.65 -5.60
C SER A 409 12.27 19.61 -4.41
N PRO A 410 12.14 20.93 -4.63
CA PRO A 410 11.89 21.87 -3.54
C PRO A 410 10.53 21.67 -2.87
N LEU A 411 9.59 20.96 -3.52
CA LEU A 411 8.28 20.68 -2.92
C LEU A 411 8.35 19.58 -1.85
N ALA A 412 9.45 18.83 -1.78
CA ALA A 412 9.66 17.79 -0.78
C ALA A 412 10.47 18.27 0.44
N GLU A 413 10.81 19.57 0.51
CA GLU A 413 11.62 20.15 1.57
C GLU A 413 11.00 19.94 2.96
N GLY A 414 11.77 19.33 3.86
CA GLY A 414 11.37 19.05 5.24
C GLY A 414 10.36 17.90 5.40
N LEU A 415 10.02 17.16 4.34
CA LEU A 415 9.09 16.03 4.42
C LEU A 415 9.77 14.69 4.73
N PHE A 416 11.08 14.60 4.55
CA PHE A 416 11.89 13.44 4.90
C PHE A 416 13.28 13.88 5.35
N HIS A 417 13.95 12.97 6.04
CA HIS A 417 15.16 13.25 6.82
C HIS A 417 16.32 12.34 6.42
N ARG A 418 16.04 11.27 5.66
CA ARG A 418 17.00 10.28 5.14
C ARG A 418 16.47 9.64 3.86
N ALA A 419 17.37 9.09 3.05
CA ALA A 419 17.00 8.36 1.84
C ALA A 419 17.76 7.03 1.70
N VAL A 420 17.11 5.99 1.18
CA VAL A 420 17.77 4.74 0.77
C VAL A 420 17.42 4.42 -0.68
N ILE A 421 18.45 4.31 -1.51
CA ILE A 421 18.35 4.16 -2.96
C ILE A 421 18.90 2.79 -3.35
N MET A 422 18.01 1.84 -3.65
CA MET A 422 18.39 0.46 -3.98
C MET A 422 18.32 0.24 -5.49
N SER A 423 19.41 -0.20 -6.13
CA SER A 423 19.50 -0.46 -7.56
C SER A 423 19.06 0.70 -8.47
N ALA A 424 19.45 1.93 -8.13
CA ALA A 424 19.16 3.10 -8.95
C ALA A 424 20.27 4.15 -8.85
N ALA A 425 20.75 4.62 -10.00
CA ALA A 425 21.70 5.72 -10.06
C ALA A 425 21.55 6.46 -11.40
N PRO A 426 21.62 7.81 -11.42
CA PRO A 426 21.74 8.55 -12.66
C PRO A 426 23.04 8.21 -13.40
N PRO A 427 23.03 8.11 -14.74
CA PRO A 427 24.26 8.04 -15.51
C PRO A 427 24.89 9.43 -15.68
N PRO A 428 26.18 9.49 -16.11
CA PRO A 428 26.90 10.76 -16.32
C PRO A 428 26.24 11.69 -17.33
N THR A 429 25.55 11.14 -18.34
CA THR A 429 24.92 11.90 -19.41
C THR A 429 23.60 11.29 -19.84
N ASP A 430 22.71 12.12 -20.40
CA ASP A 430 21.41 11.67 -20.94
C ASP A 430 21.51 10.81 -22.18
N THR A 431 22.68 10.78 -22.83
CA THR A 431 22.91 9.90 -23.98
C THR A 431 22.92 8.42 -23.58
N VAL A 432 23.12 8.11 -22.29
CA VAL A 432 23.04 6.75 -21.76
C VAL A 432 21.60 6.44 -21.35
N ARG A 433 21.04 7.21 -20.41
CA ARG A 433 19.65 7.10 -19.97
C ARG A 433 19.21 8.40 -19.28
N PRO A 434 18.29 9.18 -19.86
CA PRO A 434 17.81 10.39 -19.22
C PRO A 434 16.99 10.04 -17.97
N ILE A 435 17.29 10.69 -16.85
CA ILE A 435 16.54 10.53 -15.59
C ILE A 435 15.30 11.43 -15.53
N TYR A 436 15.35 12.55 -16.25
CA TYR A 436 14.23 13.46 -16.47
C TYR A 436 13.97 13.63 -17.97
N ASN A 437 12.72 13.86 -18.35
CA ASN A 437 12.42 14.47 -19.65
C ASN A 437 12.39 16.01 -19.52
N THR A 438 12.53 16.75 -20.61
CA THR A 438 12.08 18.15 -20.61
C THR A 438 10.56 18.19 -20.65
N LEU A 439 9.93 19.30 -20.19
CA LEU A 439 8.49 19.49 -20.36
C LEU A 439 8.06 19.33 -21.83
N GLU A 440 8.82 19.90 -22.78
CA GLU A 440 8.53 19.78 -24.22
C GLU A 440 8.55 18.32 -24.72
N GLN A 441 9.51 17.52 -24.25
CA GLN A 441 9.59 16.09 -24.61
C GLN A 441 8.39 15.31 -24.06
N GLU A 442 8.00 15.59 -22.81
CA GLU A 442 6.85 14.94 -22.17
C GLU A 442 5.53 15.35 -22.85
N GLU A 443 5.39 16.63 -23.20
CA GLU A 443 4.24 17.17 -23.95
C GLU A 443 4.12 16.55 -25.35
N ALA A 444 5.24 16.36 -26.05
CA ALA A 444 5.26 15.65 -27.32
C ALA A 444 4.82 14.19 -27.17
N GLY A 445 5.17 13.55 -26.05
CA GLY A 445 4.69 12.23 -25.66
C GLY A 445 3.17 12.19 -25.50
N GLY A 446 2.60 13.15 -24.77
CA GLY A 446 1.15 13.29 -24.61
C GLY A 446 0.41 13.52 -25.93
N VAL A 447 0.92 14.39 -26.80
CA VAL A 447 0.36 14.63 -28.15
C VAL A 447 0.38 13.34 -28.98
N SER A 448 1.47 12.57 -28.91
CA SER A 448 1.57 11.29 -29.61
C SER A 448 0.59 10.26 -29.05
N LEU A 449 0.36 10.24 -27.73
CA LEU A 449 -0.62 9.34 -27.10
C LEU A 449 -2.06 9.68 -27.52
N VAL A 450 -2.40 10.97 -27.57
CA VAL A 450 -3.68 11.47 -28.13
C VAL A 450 -3.90 10.95 -29.56
N GLN A 451 -2.89 11.06 -30.42
CA GLN A 451 -2.97 10.58 -31.81
C GLN A 451 -3.16 9.06 -31.89
N ARG A 452 -2.51 8.29 -31.01
CA ARG A 452 -2.66 6.83 -30.95
C ARG A 452 -4.06 6.41 -30.53
N LEU A 453 -4.70 7.19 -29.67
CA LEU A 453 -6.08 7.00 -29.24
C LEU A 453 -7.09 7.55 -30.27
N GLY A 454 -6.62 8.23 -31.33
CA GLY A 454 -7.47 8.78 -32.39
C GLY A 454 -8.25 10.02 -31.98
N LEU A 455 -7.80 10.74 -30.95
CA LEU A 455 -8.51 11.87 -30.35
C LEU A 455 -7.96 13.25 -30.78
N GLN A 456 -7.04 13.29 -31.74
CA GLN A 456 -6.37 14.54 -32.14
C GLN A 456 -7.29 15.59 -32.77
N ASP A 457 -8.47 15.18 -33.24
CA ASP A 457 -9.44 16.05 -33.93
C ASP A 457 -10.60 16.49 -33.00
N GLU A 458 -10.57 16.11 -31.72
CA GLU A 458 -11.55 16.53 -30.71
C GLU A 458 -11.43 18.02 -30.39
N GLU A 459 -12.56 18.71 -30.20
CA GLU A 459 -12.59 20.14 -29.87
C GLU A 459 -11.93 20.44 -28.53
N ASP A 460 -12.21 19.60 -27.53
CA ASP A 460 -11.52 19.59 -26.23
C ASP A 460 -10.85 18.24 -26.03
N VAL A 461 -9.61 18.16 -26.51
CA VAL A 461 -8.79 16.94 -26.47
C VAL A 461 -8.58 16.41 -25.05
N ILE A 462 -8.47 17.29 -24.04
CA ILE A 462 -8.24 16.87 -22.66
C ILE A 462 -9.53 16.34 -22.05
N ALA A 463 -10.66 16.99 -22.29
CA ALA A 463 -11.96 16.44 -21.88
C ALA A 463 -12.19 15.07 -22.52
N ALA A 464 -11.91 14.91 -23.82
CA ALA A 464 -12.02 13.62 -24.49
C ALA A 464 -11.09 12.55 -23.87
N MET A 465 -9.82 12.89 -23.64
CA MET A 465 -8.84 12.01 -22.99
C MET A 465 -9.24 11.60 -21.56
N ARG A 466 -9.95 12.45 -20.81
CA ARG A 466 -10.49 12.12 -19.48
C ARG A 466 -11.64 11.11 -19.52
N THR A 467 -12.28 10.88 -20.67
CA THR A 467 -13.32 9.85 -20.82
C THR A 467 -12.78 8.49 -21.25
N VAL A 468 -11.53 8.42 -21.72
CA VAL A 468 -10.88 7.16 -22.10
C VAL A 468 -10.76 6.24 -20.88
N SER A 469 -11.07 4.95 -21.06
CA SER A 469 -10.90 3.97 -20.00
C SER A 469 -9.41 3.83 -19.63
N TRP A 470 -9.08 3.58 -18.37
CA TRP A 470 -7.67 3.39 -18.00
C TRP A 470 -7.05 2.18 -18.71
N VAL A 471 -7.86 1.16 -19.07
CA VAL A 471 -7.41 -0.01 -19.82
C VAL A 471 -6.94 0.40 -21.22
N ASP A 472 -7.73 1.19 -21.95
CA ASP A 472 -7.37 1.64 -23.29
C ASP A 472 -6.16 2.58 -23.25
N LEU A 473 -6.11 3.47 -22.26
CA LEU A 473 -4.99 4.38 -22.07
C LEU A 473 -3.68 3.63 -21.77
N THR A 474 -3.70 2.68 -20.83
CA THR A 474 -2.51 1.88 -20.46
C THR A 474 -2.08 0.96 -21.60
N ASN A 475 -3.02 0.40 -22.37
CA ASN A 475 -2.71 -0.38 -23.57
C ASN A 475 -2.05 0.49 -24.66
N ALA A 476 -2.57 1.69 -24.92
CA ALA A 476 -1.97 2.62 -25.88
C ALA A 476 -0.56 3.08 -25.44
N ALA A 477 -0.38 3.30 -24.12
CA ALA A 477 0.90 3.69 -23.52
C ALA A 477 1.92 2.55 -23.40
N SER A 478 1.50 1.28 -23.47
CA SER A 478 2.38 0.11 -23.29
C SER A 478 3.59 0.10 -24.24
N SER A 479 3.41 0.60 -25.47
CA SER A 479 4.47 0.64 -26.50
C SER A 479 5.64 1.59 -26.17
N TYR A 480 5.46 2.49 -25.21
CA TYR A 480 6.51 3.42 -24.77
C TYR A 480 7.48 2.77 -23.76
N GLY A 481 7.12 1.61 -23.18
CA GLY A 481 7.90 0.96 -22.13
C GLY A 481 7.76 1.64 -20.76
N VAL A 482 8.45 1.08 -19.76
CA VAL A 482 8.27 1.44 -18.33
C VAL A 482 8.98 2.74 -17.90
N ASP A 483 9.83 3.29 -18.76
CA ASP A 483 10.76 4.40 -18.46
C ASP A 483 10.52 5.66 -19.30
N TYR A 484 9.52 5.67 -20.17
CA TYR A 484 9.24 6.82 -21.04
C TYR A 484 8.51 7.94 -20.29
N PHE A 485 7.29 7.66 -19.83
CA PHE A 485 6.49 8.55 -18.99
C PHE A 485 7.10 8.55 -17.60
N LYS A 486 7.81 9.63 -17.25
CA LYS A 486 8.62 9.75 -16.04
C LYS A 486 8.70 11.21 -15.60
N PRO A 487 9.40 11.55 -14.49
CA PRO A 487 9.53 12.93 -14.09
C PRO A 487 10.09 13.84 -15.19
N ASN A 488 9.54 15.05 -15.32
CA ASN A 488 10.00 16.05 -16.27
C ASN A 488 10.43 17.34 -15.57
N VAL A 489 11.40 18.04 -16.16
CA VAL A 489 11.80 19.39 -15.73
C VAL A 489 10.72 20.38 -16.18
N ASP A 490 9.85 20.75 -15.25
CA ASP A 490 8.63 21.53 -15.48
C ASP A 490 8.68 22.94 -14.86
N ASN A 491 9.81 23.29 -14.23
CA ASN A 491 10.02 24.54 -13.49
C ASN A 491 9.14 24.71 -12.24
N TRP A 492 8.38 23.70 -11.83
CA TRP A 492 7.56 23.73 -10.63
C TRP A 492 7.91 22.60 -9.65
N TYR A 493 7.65 21.35 -10.02
CA TYR A 493 8.04 20.18 -9.22
C TYR A 493 9.56 19.97 -9.27
N VAL A 494 10.16 20.00 -10.46
CA VAL A 494 11.61 19.95 -10.66
C VAL A 494 12.04 21.13 -11.51
N LYS A 495 12.99 21.91 -11.00
CA LYS A 495 13.47 23.15 -11.65
C LYS A 495 14.56 22.90 -12.67
N THR A 496 15.45 21.97 -12.38
CA THR A 496 16.60 21.61 -13.21
C THR A 496 16.94 20.15 -12.99
N ASP A 497 17.77 19.60 -13.87
CA ASP A 497 18.36 18.30 -13.62
C ASP A 497 19.23 18.32 -12.35
N ILE A 498 19.21 17.22 -11.61
CA ILE A 498 19.97 17.07 -10.36
C ILE A 498 21.48 17.20 -10.58
N ARG A 499 21.95 16.88 -11.80
CA ARG A 499 23.37 16.97 -12.20
C ARG A 499 23.85 18.41 -12.42
N ASP A 500 22.92 19.33 -12.70
CA ASP A 500 23.24 20.71 -13.06
C ASP A 500 23.22 21.66 -11.85
N ALA A 501 22.32 21.44 -10.90
CA ALA A 501 22.10 22.35 -9.76
C ALA A 501 22.28 21.72 -8.37
N GLY A 502 22.58 20.41 -8.30
CA GLY A 502 22.71 19.68 -7.06
C GLY A 502 21.36 19.38 -6.39
N PHE A 503 21.40 19.01 -5.11
CA PHE A 503 20.24 18.55 -4.35
C PHE A 503 19.46 19.71 -3.74
N HIS A 504 18.13 19.62 -3.76
CA HIS A 504 17.27 20.49 -2.96
C HIS A 504 17.19 20.01 -1.51
N ASN A 505 17.28 18.70 -1.30
CA ASN A 505 17.21 18.06 0.00
C ASN A 505 18.53 17.31 0.28
N ASP A 506 19.38 17.88 1.13
CA ASP A 506 20.65 17.29 1.58
C ASP A 506 20.40 16.52 2.89
N VAL A 507 20.29 15.20 2.80
CA VAL A 507 19.97 14.30 3.92
C VAL A 507 20.84 13.04 3.87
N PRO A 508 21.22 12.42 5.01
CA PRO A 508 21.98 11.17 4.98
C PRO A 508 21.35 10.14 4.06
N LEU A 509 22.16 9.41 3.29
CA LEU A 509 21.65 8.42 2.35
C LEU A 509 22.46 7.11 2.28
N ILE A 510 21.74 6.00 2.08
CA ILE A 510 22.32 4.72 1.63
C ILE A 510 22.05 4.59 0.13
N ILE A 511 23.04 4.13 -0.63
CA ILE A 511 22.88 3.79 -2.04
C ILE A 511 23.68 2.53 -2.40
N GLY A 512 23.12 1.66 -3.23
CA GLY A 512 23.85 0.46 -3.65
C GLY A 512 23.09 -0.38 -4.65
N THR A 513 23.67 -1.54 -4.97
CA THR A 513 23.16 -2.44 -6.00
C THR A 513 23.61 -3.87 -5.75
N PRO A 514 22.84 -4.88 -6.16
CA PRO A 514 23.32 -6.25 -6.26
C PRO A 514 24.53 -6.40 -7.19
N ARG A 515 25.39 -7.36 -6.90
CA ARG A 515 26.65 -7.59 -7.64
C ARG A 515 26.43 -7.87 -9.12
N ASN A 516 25.36 -8.57 -9.47
CA ASN A 516 25.03 -8.94 -10.84
C ASN A 516 23.87 -8.09 -11.40
N ASP A 517 23.66 -6.88 -10.89
CA ASP A 517 22.70 -5.94 -11.47
C ASP A 517 23.11 -5.55 -12.91
N ALA A 518 22.23 -4.84 -13.62
CA ALA A 518 22.49 -4.43 -14.99
C ALA A 518 23.68 -3.46 -15.07
N ASP A 519 24.50 -3.59 -16.13
CA ASP A 519 25.71 -2.77 -16.33
C ASP A 519 25.44 -1.26 -16.17
N TRP A 520 24.30 -0.78 -16.68
CA TRP A 520 23.95 0.64 -16.57
C TRP A 520 23.68 1.10 -15.12
N VAL A 521 23.23 0.21 -14.22
CA VAL A 521 23.07 0.51 -12.79
C VAL A 521 24.44 0.56 -12.12
N ILE A 522 25.30 -0.43 -12.41
CA ILE A 522 26.64 -0.53 -11.84
C ILE A 522 27.50 0.68 -12.28
N ASP A 523 27.52 0.98 -13.58
CA ASP A 523 28.24 2.12 -14.13
C ASP A 523 27.66 3.45 -13.63
N GLY A 524 26.33 3.52 -13.51
CA GLY A 524 25.63 4.65 -12.89
C GLY A 524 26.07 4.87 -11.44
N LEU A 525 26.11 3.81 -10.62
CA LEU A 525 26.53 3.86 -9.22
C LEU A 525 27.99 4.32 -9.08
N LYS A 526 28.88 3.73 -9.87
CA LYS A 526 30.30 4.10 -9.95
C LYS A 526 30.47 5.58 -10.28
N TRP A 527 29.70 6.11 -11.21
CA TRP A 527 29.76 7.53 -11.52
C TRP A 527 29.11 8.42 -10.45
N TYR A 528 27.96 8.00 -9.93
CA TYR A 528 27.10 8.84 -9.11
C TYR A 528 27.60 9.00 -7.68
N LEU A 529 28.27 8.00 -7.11
CA LEU A 529 28.82 8.10 -5.75
C LEU A 529 29.86 9.23 -5.59
N PRO A 530 30.88 9.36 -6.48
CA PRO A 530 31.77 10.50 -6.45
C PRO A 530 31.05 11.84 -6.67
N PHE A 531 30.07 11.87 -7.57
CA PHE A 531 29.25 13.05 -7.82
C PHE A 531 28.45 13.46 -6.57
N LEU A 532 27.79 12.50 -5.91
CA LEU A 532 27.09 12.67 -4.65
C LEU A 532 28.03 13.28 -3.62
N LYS A 533 29.16 12.62 -3.34
CA LYS A 533 30.06 13.09 -2.29
C LYS A 533 30.66 14.47 -2.55
N GLN A 534 30.80 14.86 -3.82
CA GLN A 534 31.23 16.20 -4.20
C GLN A 534 30.15 17.28 -4.01
N ASN A 535 28.87 16.93 -4.17
CA ASN A 535 27.75 17.88 -4.25
C ASN A 535 26.73 17.74 -3.10
N HIS A 536 26.97 16.84 -2.14
CA HIS A 536 26.09 16.52 -1.03
C HIS A 536 26.88 16.50 0.28
N SER A 537 26.44 17.27 1.27
CA SER A 537 27.21 17.49 2.50
C SER A 537 26.98 16.39 3.52
N SER A 538 25.78 15.80 3.55
CA SER A 538 25.44 14.73 4.48
C SER A 538 26.15 13.43 4.13
N ASP A 539 26.22 12.53 5.10
CA ASP A 539 26.88 11.24 4.94
C ASP A 539 26.19 10.36 3.89
N VAL A 540 27.02 9.69 3.11
CA VAL A 540 26.62 8.75 2.06
C VAL A 540 27.21 7.40 2.43
N PHE A 541 26.41 6.34 2.37
CA PHE A 541 26.84 4.97 2.65
C PHE A 541 26.60 4.11 1.40
N ALA A 542 27.65 3.45 0.92
CA ALA A 542 27.56 2.58 -0.25
C ALA A 542 27.42 1.11 0.17
N TYR A 543 26.70 0.29 -0.61
CA TYR A 543 26.74 -1.17 -0.49
C TYR A 543 26.78 -1.89 -1.84
N VAL A 544 27.27 -3.12 -1.79
CA VAL A 544 27.10 -4.13 -2.84
C VAL A 544 26.50 -5.37 -2.23
N TYR A 545 25.36 -5.82 -2.75
CA TYR A 545 24.69 -7.03 -2.29
C TYR A 545 25.15 -8.26 -3.09
N ASP A 546 25.72 -9.26 -2.42
CA ASP A 546 26.36 -10.43 -3.04
C ASP A 546 25.94 -11.72 -2.34
N HIS A 547 24.62 -11.89 -2.18
CA HIS A 547 24.04 -13.11 -1.63
C HIS A 547 22.90 -13.65 -2.50
N VAL A 548 22.82 -14.99 -2.57
CA VAL A 548 21.74 -15.73 -3.23
C VAL A 548 21.49 -16.99 -2.40
N PRO A 549 20.22 -17.40 -2.20
CA PRO A 549 19.89 -18.65 -1.53
C PRO A 549 20.57 -19.88 -2.14
N GLU A 550 20.90 -20.85 -1.30
CA GLU A 550 21.75 -21.99 -1.64
C GLU A 550 21.31 -22.74 -2.90
N ASN A 551 20.00 -23.02 -3.07
CA ASN A 551 19.53 -23.79 -4.22
C ASN A 551 19.69 -23.00 -5.53
N TRP A 552 19.52 -21.68 -5.49
CA TRP A 552 19.73 -20.81 -6.65
C TRP A 552 21.22 -20.64 -6.94
N ALA A 553 22.06 -20.43 -5.92
CA ALA A 553 23.51 -20.38 -6.07
C ALA A 553 24.06 -21.68 -6.71
N ASN A 554 23.57 -22.85 -6.27
CA ASN A 554 23.92 -24.16 -6.84
C ASN A 554 23.52 -24.33 -8.31
N ARG A 555 22.63 -23.47 -8.82
CA ARG A 555 22.19 -23.44 -10.22
C ARG A 555 22.87 -22.34 -11.03
N GLY A 556 23.83 -21.63 -10.44
CA GLY A 556 24.57 -20.55 -11.08
C GLY A 556 23.82 -19.22 -11.14
N VAL A 557 22.78 -19.04 -10.32
CA VAL A 557 22.10 -17.74 -10.18
C VAL A 557 23.02 -16.77 -9.43
N GLY A 558 23.21 -15.58 -9.98
CA GLY A 558 23.90 -14.46 -9.33
C GLY A 558 22.95 -13.56 -8.54
N ALA A 559 23.51 -12.62 -7.79
CA ALA A 559 22.75 -11.61 -7.07
C ALA A 559 22.26 -10.54 -8.06
N TYR A 560 21.13 -10.81 -8.70
CA TYR A 560 20.54 -9.98 -9.74
C TYR A 560 19.66 -8.85 -9.17
N HIS A 561 19.23 -7.96 -10.08
CA HIS A 561 18.39 -6.80 -9.77
C HIS A 561 17.25 -7.12 -8.79
N SER A 562 17.11 -6.31 -7.74
CA SER A 562 16.07 -6.36 -6.69
C SER A 562 16.14 -7.53 -5.69
N ILE A 563 17.12 -8.43 -5.78
CA ILE A 563 17.22 -9.57 -4.85
C ILE A 563 17.44 -9.13 -3.38
N ASP A 564 18.02 -7.96 -3.17
CA ASP A 564 18.28 -7.35 -1.86
C ASP A 564 17.00 -6.92 -1.13
N VAL A 565 15.90 -6.69 -1.87
CA VAL A 565 14.58 -6.40 -1.29
C VAL A 565 14.11 -7.50 -0.33
N VAL A 566 14.41 -8.76 -0.64
CA VAL A 566 14.04 -9.90 0.20
C VAL A 566 14.63 -9.76 1.61
N SER A 567 15.92 -9.42 1.69
CA SER A 567 16.61 -9.26 2.97
C SER A 567 16.19 -8.01 3.72
N VAL A 568 15.86 -6.92 3.02
CA VAL A 568 15.40 -5.67 3.66
C VAL A 568 14.01 -5.81 4.28
N PHE A 569 13.13 -6.63 3.71
CA PHE A 569 11.80 -6.90 4.29
C PHE A 569 11.75 -8.17 5.14
N GLY A 570 12.79 -9.01 5.10
CA GLY A 570 12.87 -10.27 5.85
C GLY A 570 11.80 -11.28 5.44
N ASP A 571 11.33 -11.24 4.18
CA ASP A 571 10.24 -12.08 3.68
C ASP A 571 10.74 -13.00 2.55
N PRO A 572 10.92 -14.32 2.78
CA PRO A 572 11.35 -15.26 1.75
C PRO A 572 10.34 -15.43 0.61
N ASP A 573 9.05 -15.13 0.82
CA ASP A 573 8.05 -15.23 -0.24
C ASP A 573 8.32 -14.22 -1.38
N ALA A 574 9.07 -13.16 -1.09
CA ALA A 574 9.51 -12.18 -2.08
C ALA A 574 10.32 -12.80 -3.23
N TYR A 575 11.00 -13.94 -3.01
CA TYR A 575 11.71 -14.67 -4.08
C TYR A 575 10.77 -15.20 -5.17
N TYR A 576 9.49 -15.41 -4.87
CA TYR A 576 8.51 -15.77 -5.89
C TYR A 576 8.45 -14.69 -6.97
N ASN A 577 8.32 -13.43 -6.57
CA ASN A 577 8.26 -12.32 -7.53
C ASN A 577 9.58 -12.14 -8.27
N GLN A 578 10.73 -12.36 -7.62
CA GLN A 578 12.04 -12.39 -8.29
C GLN A 578 12.07 -13.42 -9.42
N TYR A 579 11.57 -14.62 -9.16
CA TYR A 579 11.51 -15.68 -10.15
C TYR A 579 10.55 -15.35 -11.29
N ILE A 580 9.30 -15.01 -10.99
CA ILE A 580 8.26 -14.82 -12.02
C ILE A 580 8.54 -13.61 -12.91
N LEU A 581 9.17 -12.56 -12.37
CA LEU A 581 9.63 -11.41 -13.15
C LEU A 581 10.87 -11.70 -14.01
N GLY A 582 11.43 -12.91 -13.93
CA GLY A 582 12.61 -13.32 -14.70
C GLY A 582 13.92 -12.73 -14.20
N LEU A 583 13.97 -12.24 -12.96
CA LEU A 583 15.12 -11.54 -12.37
C LEU A 583 16.14 -12.50 -11.73
N THR A 584 16.16 -13.76 -12.17
CA THR A 584 17.05 -14.80 -11.62
C THR A 584 17.99 -15.41 -12.66
N GLY A 585 17.77 -15.13 -13.95
CA GLY A 585 18.44 -15.82 -15.05
C GLY A 585 18.02 -17.29 -15.23
N LEU A 586 17.10 -17.81 -14.40
CA LEU A 586 16.55 -19.14 -14.55
C LEU A 586 15.61 -19.21 -15.76
N PRO A 587 15.59 -20.34 -16.50
CA PRO A 587 14.78 -20.46 -17.70
C PRO A 587 13.27 -20.59 -17.38
N SER A 588 12.45 -20.07 -18.30
CA SER A 588 10.98 -20.25 -18.32
C SER A 588 10.27 -19.89 -17.00
N PRO A 589 10.45 -18.67 -16.48
CA PRO A 589 9.78 -18.23 -15.26
C PRO A 589 8.26 -18.28 -15.44
N SER A 590 7.57 -19.07 -14.59
CA SER A 590 6.11 -19.13 -14.54
C SER A 590 5.63 -19.71 -13.22
N PRO A 591 4.38 -19.42 -12.78
CA PRO A 591 3.86 -19.97 -11.53
C PRO A 591 3.90 -21.51 -11.52
N ALA A 592 3.64 -22.13 -12.67
CA ALA A 592 3.65 -23.58 -12.84
C ALA A 592 5.04 -24.21 -12.60
N ASN A 593 6.11 -23.45 -12.85
CA ASN A 593 7.48 -23.94 -12.73
C ASN A 593 8.12 -23.58 -11.37
N TYR A 594 7.50 -22.71 -10.56
CA TYR A 594 8.15 -22.19 -9.34
C TYR A 594 8.51 -23.29 -8.33
N ALA A 595 7.64 -24.30 -8.17
CA ALA A 595 7.88 -25.40 -7.23
C ALA A 595 9.18 -26.19 -7.53
N ASP A 596 9.57 -26.29 -8.80
CA ASP A 596 10.83 -26.93 -9.23
C ASP A 596 12.03 -25.96 -9.18
N ASN A 597 11.77 -24.69 -8.86
CA ASN A 597 12.73 -23.59 -8.89
C ASN A 597 12.81 -22.84 -7.55
N LEU A 598 12.46 -23.49 -6.44
CA LEU A 598 12.49 -22.85 -5.13
C LEU A 598 13.91 -22.34 -4.79
N PRO A 599 14.04 -21.12 -4.23
CA PRO A 599 15.33 -20.52 -3.85
C PRO A 599 16.08 -21.32 -2.79
N GLY A 600 15.35 -22.03 -1.92
CA GLY A 600 15.85 -22.38 -0.61
C GLY A 600 15.72 -21.18 0.34
N TRP A 601 15.74 -21.48 1.64
CA TRP A 601 15.82 -20.49 2.72
C TRP A 601 16.34 -21.23 3.95
N GLY A 602 17.48 -20.81 4.48
CA GLY A 602 18.09 -21.41 5.65
C GLY A 602 18.74 -20.39 6.57
N ALA A 603 19.48 -20.88 7.55
CA ALA A 603 20.06 -20.05 8.61
C ALA A 603 20.97 -18.91 8.10
N ILE A 604 21.63 -19.10 6.95
CA ILE A 604 22.44 -18.04 6.32
C ILE A 604 21.54 -16.92 5.78
N ASP A 605 20.47 -17.27 5.07
CA ASP A 605 19.53 -16.31 4.52
C ASP A 605 18.82 -15.53 5.65
N GLU A 606 18.43 -16.23 6.72
CA GLU A 606 17.87 -15.64 7.95
C GLU A 606 18.85 -14.64 8.60
N SER A 607 20.13 -15.01 8.72
CA SER A 607 21.15 -14.12 9.30
C SER A 607 21.36 -12.87 8.45
N ILE A 608 21.50 -13.02 7.13
CA ILE A 608 21.70 -11.90 6.22
C ILE A 608 20.48 -10.97 6.21
N ALA A 609 19.26 -11.52 6.25
CA ALA A 609 18.05 -10.73 6.37
C ALA A 609 17.98 -9.99 7.72
N ALA A 610 18.29 -10.65 8.83
CA ALA A 610 18.31 -10.02 10.15
C ALA A 610 19.31 -8.86 10.22
N ASP A 611 20.53 -9.06 9.73
CA ASP A 611 21.56 -8.02 9.68
C ASP A 611 21.14 -6.87 8.75
N SER A 612 20.59 -7.18 7.58
CA SER A 612 20.09 -6.16 6.64
C SER A 612 18.99 -5.30 7.26
N MET A 613 17.98 -5.92 7.88
CA MET A 613 16.90 -5.20 8.56
C MET A 613 17.44 -4.35 9.72
N ALA A 614 18.39 -4.86 10.51
CA ALA A 614 19.00 -4.13 11.61
C ALA A 614 19.76 -2.88 11.12
N LEU A 615 20.55 -3.00 10.04
CA LEU A 615 21.28 -1.89 9.42
C LEU A 615 20.32 -0.82 8.87
N TRP A 616 19.25 -1.24 8.17
CA TRP A 616 18.24 -0.32 7.62
C TRP A 616 17.46 0.40 8.72
N ALA A 617 17.02 -0.32 9.74
CA ALA A 617 16.33 0.25 10.89
C ALA A 617 17.24 1.22 11.66
N GLN A 618 18.51 0.86 11.85
CA GLN A 618 19.49 1.70 12.54
C GLN A 618 19.81 2.98 11.76
N PHE A 619 19.90 2.88 10.43
CA PHE A 619 19.99 4.03 9.57
C PHE A 619 18.76 4.93 9.70
N ALA A 620 17.55 4.36 9.67
CA ALA A 620 16.32 5.13 9.85
C ALA A 620 16.28 5.87 11.20
N ARG A 621 16.77 5.24 12.27
CA ARG A 621 16.85 5.88 13.61
C ARG A 621 17.82 7.06 13.65
N SER A 622 19.02 6.89 13.10
CA SER A 622 20.17 7.75 13.44
C SER A 622 20.80 8.47 12.25
N GLY A 623 20.69 7.92 11.03
CA GLY A 623 21.38 8.41 9.83
C GLY A 623 22.74 7.75 9.62
N ASN A 624 23.12 6.83 10.50
CA ASN A 624 24.28 5.98 10.37
C ASN A 624 23.80 4.51 10.42
N PRO A 625 24.11 3.67 9.42
CA PRO A 625 23.69 2.28 9.40
C PRO A 625 24.45 1.39 10.39
N SER A 626 25.59 1.84 10.93
CA SER A 626 26.43 1.03 11.82
C SER A 626 25.66 0.59 13.08
N THR A 627 25.81 -0.69 13.43
CA THR A 627 25.31 -1.29 14.67
C THR A 627 26.47 -1.59 15.63
N ASP A 628 26.18 -2.09 16.82
CA ASP A 628 27.22 -2.56 17.75
C ASP A 628 28.02 -3.75 17.20
N ALA A 629 27.46 -4.49 16.23
CA ALA A 629 28.06 -5.69 15.65
C ALA A 629 28.72 -5.43 14.29
N ILE A 630 28.20 -4.49 13.51
CA ILE A 630 28.61 -4.24 12.12
C ILE A 630 28.96 -2.74 11.97
N GLU A 631 30.23 -2.46 11.71
CA GLU A 631 30.71 -1.13 11.38
C GLU A 631 30.52 -0.88 9.87
N TRP A 632 29.84 0.21 9.53
CA TRP A 632 29.61 0.63 8.15
C TRP A 632 30.09 2.07 7.98
N PRO A 633 31.33 2.29 7.50
CA PRO A 633 31.88 3.61 7.31
C PRO A 633 31.17 4.38 6.18
N ALA A 634 31.11 5.70 6.32
CA ALA A 634 30.62 6.57 5.25
C ALA A 634 31.58 6.53 4.06
N TYR A 635 31.03 6.59 2.85
CA TYR A 635 31.76 6.64 1.59
C TYR A 635 32.57 7.93 1.47
N THR A 636 33.84 7.78 1.10
CA THR A 636 34.73 8.87 0.68
C THR A 636 35.24 8.64 -0.75
N ASN A 637 35.61 9.73 -1.44
CA ASN A 637 36.23 9.62 -2.76
C ASN A 637 37.67 9.06 -2.71
N GLU A 638 38.28 8.94 -1.53
CA GLU A 638 39.64 8.44 -1.36
C GLU A 638 39.65 6.94 -1.05
N GLY A 639 38.85 6.48 -0.08
CA GLY A 639 38.76 5.07 0.31
C GLY A 639 37.73 4.27 -0.51
N GLU A 640 36.74 4.95 -1.09
CA GLU A 640 35.65 4.32 -1.84
C GLU A 640 34.93 3.23 -1.02
N GLU A 641 34.70 3.52 0.26
CA GLU A 641 34.22 2.57 1.25
C GLU A 641 32.79 2.09 0.95
N PHE A 642 32.56 0.78 1.03
CA PHE A 642 31.23 0.19 0.85
C PHE A 642 31.04 -1.05 1.72
N MET A 643 29.79 -1.34 2.08
CA MET A 643 29.42 -2.60 2.73
C MET A 643 29.25 -3.69 1.67
N LEU A 644 30.07 -4.74 1.74
CA LEU A 644 29.81 -5.97 0.98
C LEU A 644 28.83 -6.82 1.79
N MET A 645 27.57 -6.83 1.33
CA MET A 645 26.49 -7.58 1.96
C MET A 645 26.46 -9.00 1.42
N ASN A 646 27.26 -9.85 2.03
CA ASN A 646 27.24 -11.30 1.88
C ASN A 646 27.23 -11.95 3.27
N TYR A 647 27.59 -13.23 3.38
CA TYR A 647 27.65 -13.92 4.68
C TYR A 647 28.52 -13.21 5.74
N ASP A 648 29.57 -12.48 5.34
CA ASP A 648 30.51 -11.85 6.27
C ASP A 648 30.09 -10.43 6.72
N MET A 649 29.12 -9.79 6.04
CA MET A 649 28.66 -8.41 6.29
C MET A 649 29.80 -7.44 6.66
N GLN A 650 30.70 -7.20 5.70
CA GLN A 650 31.96 -6.49 5.96
C GLN A 650 32.14 -5.24 5.10
N ALA A 651 32.67 -4.18 5.71
CA ALA A 651 33.15 -3.00 4.99
C ALA A 651 34.39 -3.34 4.15
N GLN A 652 34.42 -2.81 2.93
CA GLN A 652 35.53 -2.90 1.98
C GLN A 652 35.85 -1.53 1.39
N GLU A 653 37.00 -1.43 0.75
CA GLU A 653 37.48 -0.24 0.02
C GLU A 653 37.60 -0.56 -1.48
N GLY A 654 37.67 0.47 -2.32
CA GLY A 654 37.93 0.33 -3.76
C GLY A 654 36.72 -0.07 -4.62
N LEU A 655 35.53 0.44 -4.29
CA LEU A 655 34.28 0.17 -5.02
C LEU A 655 34.41 0.32 -6.55
N GLN A 656 35.16 1.32 -7.04
CA GLN A 656 35.27 1.59 -8.48
C GLN A 656 35.87 0.40 -9.25
N THR A 657 36.72 -0.37 -8.57
CA THR A 657 37.46 -1.52 -9.11
C THR A 657 36.90 -2.87 -8.67
N PHE A 658 35.79 -2.89 -7.91
CA PHE A 658 35.20 -4.12 -7.38
C PHE A 658 34.67 -5.05 -8.48
N TRP A 659 34.05 -4.48 -9.52
CA TRP A 659 33.62 -5.22 -10.71
C TRP A 659 34.75 -5.31 -11.74
N PRO A 660 34.88 -6.45 -12.45
CA PRO A 660 35.97 -6.73 -13.38
C PRO A 660 36.00 -5.85 -14.64
#